data_AF-A0A7J4ELK8-F1
#
_entry.id   AF-A0A7J4ELK8-F1
#
_cell.length_a   1.000
_cell.length_b   1.000
_cell.length_c   1.000
_cell.angle_alpha   90.00
_cell.angle_beta   90.00
_cell.angle_gamma   90.00
#
_symmetry.space_group_name_H-M   'P 1'
#
loop_
_entity.id
_entity.type
_entity.pdbx_description
1 polymer ?
#
loop_
_entity_poly.entity_id
_entity_poly.type
_entity_poly.pdbx_seq_one_letter_code
_entity_poly.pdbx_strand_id
1 'polypeptide(L)'
;MALNVFNLIFLKSAKTDSDISIFEHGVDTYHVLNYFINQNRALVSKEDINILKLSALLHDIGKIKQDIKDDQWIHAPYSQEYISELINNPRFCELLNYYNIKIPENDYGIDLLLKLCKQHHNPSSSLLQICPSSILLEIADIIASSIEDGMTGNIKKILKNNTNTKILQNFENLCFNGIEGEIHKIEFPNPYIRDVLLSHLIFQILREKLAENNIKILMQKYSTLWIIGDKKVIIKILQNFKIHSVQIFDKLLETQSIGGVYEKILYSELKKYANFNEENISLFFSIYPILKKVCTIQNTEKRQQSMVSVIPPPSLLSNKKDIMELAKLFKAISSAFKEYHNILQVVLKLEKYVLFDGIPITKSSIKNSNICPICKLYNKEKNSSTCKWCFIANYISILFQEVTKEGDYLYIATPLPKKVIKNKIPKKTKVNFVLNFQDFNSIIGIYISYASIIGSEPQNTQITYPVKKNLIIALFHKFYGLFLGNLHYGKITQNISKFSIFGESISLDEIQKSSIIYKICNKYARYGEYRVLDIDIFMHFFKNPRHALNLIFRKLLQSNLENENIKEMINLVEKELVDDDLDWIFKLGLELTEKLVQLGLIDGIESKDCTSVPNSPLDSLTNLCFAKVDAHYRPLSARNWTNRVLMESHNINESTLKEILKLTEKILKTCKEHNTSLKEFSKKIADMDLYLLYYYNLLL
;
A
#
# COMPACT_ATOMS: atom_id res chain seq x y z
N MET A 1 8.49 15.16 22.20
CA MET A 1 7.37 16.13 22.22
C MET A 1 6.15 15.43 22.79
N ALA A 2 5.51 15.98 23.82
CA ALA A 2 4.21 15.47 24.27
C ALA A 2 3.19 15.63 23.13
N LEU A 3 2.35 14.62 22.90
CA LEU A 3 1.24 14.74 21.96
C LEU A 3 0.24 15.73 22.54
N ASN A 4 -0.18 16.73 21.77
CA ASN A 4 -1.23 17.65 22.20
C ASN A 4 -2.59 16.93 22.31
N VAL A 5 -3.53 17.49 23.08
CA VAL A 5 -4.86 16.89 23.31
C VAL A 5 -5.60 16.59 22.01
N PHE A 6 -5.48 17.47 21.01
CA PHE A 6 -6.08 17.25 19.69
C PHE A 6 -5.58 15.98 19.01
N ASN A 7 -4.28 15.64 19.10
CA ASN A 7 -3.79 14.37 18.52
C ASN A 7 -4.24 13.16 19.36
N LEU A 8 -4.37 13.32 20.67
CA LEU A 8 -4.73 12.22 21.57
C LEU A 8 -6.15 11.69 21.29
N ILE A 9 -7.12 12.56 20.96
CA ILE A 9 -8.50 12.11 20.65
C ILE A 9 -8.60 11.22 19.40
N PHE A 10 -7.64 11.29 18.46
CA PHE A 10 -7.61 10.39 17.30
C PHE A 10 -6.88 9.07 17.58
N LEU A 11 -6.03 9.03 18.61
CA LEU A 11 -5.16 7.88 18.90
C LEU A 11 -5.69 7.00 20.03
N LYS A 12 -6.48 7.57 20.94
CA LYS A 12 -7.04 6.87 22.10
C LYS A 12 -8.41 6.31 21.75
N SER A 13 -8.65 5.08 22.17
CA SER A 13 -9.95 4.42 21.95
C SER A 13 -11.03 5.00 22.86
N ALA A 14 -12.25 5.07 22.33
CA ALA A 14 -13.46 5.43 23.05
C ALA A 14 -14.09 4.22 23.78
N LYS A 15 -13.73 3.00 23.40
CA LYS A 15 -14.32 1.75 23.92
C LYS A 15 -13.23 0.76 24.33
N THR A 16 -13.56 -0.18 25.21
CA THR A 16 -12.65 -1.25 25.64
C THR A 16 -12.33 -2.25 24.52
N ASP A 17 -13.32 -2.55 23.66
CA ASP A 17 -13.27 -3.69 22.74
C ASP A 17 -13.28 -3.30 21.25
N SER A 18 -13.15 -2.02 20.92
CA SER A 18 -13.17 -1.53 19.54
C SER A 18 -12.01 -0.58 19.24
N ASP A 19 -11.56 -0.56 17.99
CA ASP A 19 -10.55 0.38 17.48
C ASP A 19 -11.12 1.79 17.19
N ILE A 20 -12.35 2.11 17.64
CA ILE A 20 -12.98 3.41 17.42
C ILE A 20 -12.34 4.45 18.34
N SER A 21 -11.77 5.50 17.75
CA SER A 21 -11.17 6.59 18.49
C SER A 21 -12.21 7.47 19.20
N ILE A 22 -11.79 8.19 20.25
CA ILE A 22 -12.62 9.19 20.95
C ILE A 22 -13.22 10.19 19.95
N PHE A 23 -12.43 10.61 18.98
CA PHE A 23 -12.87 11.52 17.92
C PHE A 23 -13.96 10.91 17.03
N GLU A 24 -13.74 9.69 16.53
CA GLU A 24 -14.71 9.03 15.65
C GLU A 24 -16.05 8.82 16.35
N HIS A 25 -16.02 8.34 17.60
CA HIS A 25 -17.23 8.15 18.38
C HIS A 25 -17.95 9.48 18.65
N GLY A 26 -17.21 10.55 18.99
CA GLY A 26 -17.78 11.89 19.17
C GLY A 26 -18.47 12.42 17.90
N VAL A 27 -17.90 12.18 16.71
CA VAL A 27 -18.50 12.55 15.42
C VAL A 27 -19.75 11.71 15.12
N ASP A 28 -19.70 10.41 15.40
CA ASP A 28 -20.83 9.49 15.22
C ASP A 28 -22.00 9.93 16.13
N THR A 29 -21.74 10.22 17.41
CA THR A 29 -22.70 10.78 18.38
C THR A 29 -23.24 12.15 17.95
N TYR A 30 -22.40 13.05 17.43
CA TYR A 30 -22.84 14.35 16.89
C TYR A 30 -23.87 14.19 15.77
N HIS A 31 -23.65 13.26 14.84
CA HIS A 31 -24.55 13.04 13.72
C HIS A 31 -25.92 12.50 14.16
N VAL A 32 -25.92 11.55 15.10
CA VAL A 32 -27.16 11.04 15.71
C VAL A 32 -27.88 12.13 16.50
N LEU A 33 -27.17 12.92 17.30
CA LEU A 33 -27.74 14.03 18.05
C LEU A 33 -28.39 15.07 17.11
N ASN A 34 -27.74 15.39 15.99
CA ASN A 34 -28.26 16.34 15.03
C ASN A 34 -29.58 15.85 14.39
N TYR A 35 -29.78 14.54 14.23
CA TYR A 35 -31.08 13.99 13.84
C TYR A 35 -32.15 14.33 14.89
N PHE A 36 -31.92 14.05 16.18
CA PHE A 36 -32.88 14.31 17.24
C PHE A 36 -33.15 15.80 17.45
N ILE A 37 -32.14 16.67 17.37
CA ILE A 37 -32.33 18.13 17.42
C ILE A 37 -33.25 18.58 16.28
N ASN A 38 -33.07 18.05 15.06
CA ASN A 38 -33.91 18.43 13.92
C ASN A 38 -35.36 17.95 14.07
N GLN A 39 -35.59 16.77 14.67
CA GLN A 39 -36.95 16.30 14.99
C GLN A 39 -37.63 17.14 16.07
N ASN A 40 -36.84 17.85 16.89
CA ASN A 40 -37.29 18.56 18.08
C ASN A 40 -36.94 20.05 18.04
N ARG A 41 -36.78 20.63 16.85
CA ARG A 41 -36.25 21.99 16.68
C ARG A 41 -37.09 23.07 17.40
N ALA A 42 -38.39 22.83 17.60
CA ALA A 42 -39.27 23.73 18.34
C ALA A 42 -39.12 23.63 19.87
N LEU A 43 -38.53 22.54 20.38
CA LEU A 43 -38.38 22.23 21.80
C LEU A 43 -36.97 22.47 22.33
N VAL A 44 -35.97 22.60 21.45
CA VAL A 44 -34.57 22.86 21.81
C VAL A 44 -34.27 24.34 21.61
N SER A 45 -33.81 25.05 22.65
CA SER A 45 -33.43 26.46 22.56
C SER A 45 -32.27 26.66 21.58
N LYS A 46 -32.18 27.83 20.95
CA LYS A 46 -31.10 28.12 19.98
C LYS A 46 -29.73 28.11 20.65
N GLU A 47 -29.66 28.59 21.89
CA GLU A 47 -28.45 28.56 22.72
C GLU A 47 -28.01 27.11 23.00
N ASP A 48 -28.94 26.24 23.40
CA ASP A 48 -28.64 24.84 23.71
C ASP A 48 -28.15 24.05 22.50
N ILE A 49 -28.64 24.34 21.28
CA ILE A 49 -28.25 23.59 20.08
C ILE A 49 -26.73 23.56 19.88
N ASN A 50 -26.05 24.69 20.04
CA ASN A 50 -24.60 24.76 19.86
C ASN A 50 -23.86 24.02 20.98
N ILE A 51 -24.31 24.20 22.22
CA ILE A 51 -23.71 23.56 23.39
C ILE A 51 -23.87 22.03 23.30
N LEU A 52 -25.06 21.54 22.95
CA LEU A 52 -25.33 20.12 22.77
C LEU A 52 -24.47 19.52 21.66
N LYS A 53 -24.39 20.17 20.50
CA LYS A 53 -23.53 19.74 19.39
C LYS A 53 -22.06 19.67 19.78
N LEU A 54 -21.57 20.68 20.49
CA LEU A 54 -20.20 20.71 20.99
C LEU A 54 -19.99 19.61 22.04
N SER A 55 -20.95 19.38 22.93
CA SER A 55 -20.90 18.33 23.94
C SER A 55 -20.86 16.94 23.30
N ALA A 56 -21.58 16.69 22.20
CA ALA A 56 -21.48 15.42 21.49
C ALA A 56 -20.07 15.11 20.96
N LEU A 57 -19.36 16.13 20.46
CA LEU A 57 -17.97 15.96 20.03
C LEU A 57 -16.99 15.77 21.20
N LEU A 58 -17.37 16.17 22.42
CA LEU A 58 -16.47 16.29 23.58
C LEU A 58 -16.84 15.41 24.78
N HIS A 59 -18.00 14.75 24.79
CA HIS A 59 -18.54 14.07 25.97
C HIS A 59 -17.57 13.02 26.54
N ASP A 60 -16.79 12.39 25.66
CA ASP A 60 -15.84 11.34 25.96
C ASP A 60 -14.39 11.80 26.09
N ILE A 61 -14.11 13.10 26.03
CA ILE A 61 -12.73 13.61 26.03
C ILE A 61 -11.92 13.19 27.27
N GLY A 62 -12.59 12.99 28.42
CA GLY A 62 -11.95 12.48 29.62
C GLY A 62 -11.35 11.08 29.47
N LYS A 63 -11.78 10.28 28.47
CA LYS A 63 -11.22 8.95 28.17
C LYS A 63 -9.77 9.03 27.70
N ILE A 64 -9.24 10.20 27.36
CA ILE A 64 -7.79 10.42 27.15
C ILE A 64 -6.97 9.88 28.32
N LYS A 65 -7.50 9.97 29.55
CA LYS A 65 -6.82 9.49 30.76
C LYS A 65 -6.61 7.97 30.78
N GLN A 66 -7.42 7.22 30.03
CA GLN A 66 -7.39 5.74 30.02
C GLN A 66 -7.62 5.13 31.41
N ASP A 67 -8.45 5.79 32.23
CA ASP A 67 -8.84 5.31 33.55
C ASP A 67 -10.08 4.41 33.45
N ILE A 68 -9.91 3.14 33.80
CA ILE A 68 -10.93 2.10 33.74
C ILE A 68 -11.00 1.42 35.10
N LYS A 69 -12.20 1.37 35.67
CA LYS A 69 -12.48 0.71 36.95
C LYS A 69 -13.72 -0.16 36.81
N ASP A 70 -13.63 -1.41 37.26
CA ASP A 70 -14.72 -2.39 37.19
C ASP A 70 -15.29 -2.52 35.76
N ASP A 71 -14.40 -2.56 34.77
CA ASP A 71 -14.69 -2.58 33.32
C ASP A 71 -15.49 -1.36 32.80
N GLN A 72 -15.54 -0.27 33.57
CA GLN A 72 -16.19 0.99 33.20
C GLN A 72 -15.20 2.15 33.13
N TRP A 73 -15.42 3.02 32.15
CA TRP A 73 -14.62 4.23 31.96
C TRP A 73 -14.92 5.28 33.02
N ILE A 74 -13.92 5.66 33.83
CA ILE A 74 -14.00 6.85 34.69
C ILE A 74 -13.48 8.03 33.88
N HIS A 75 -14.35 8.68 33.10
CA HIS A 75 -13.94 9.78 32.21
C HIS A 75 -14.60 11.12 32.56
N ALA A 76 -15.79 11.11 33.16
CA ALA A 76 -16.51 12.31 33.56
C ALA A 76 -15.67 13.32 34.39
N PRO A 77 -14.84 12.89 35.39
CA PRO A 77 -14.01 13.83 36.16
C PRO A 77 -12.89 14.49 35.34
N TYR A 78 -12.36 13.79 34.33
CA TYR A 78 -11.20 14.26 33.55
C TYR A 78 -11.58 15.14 32.38
N SER A 79 -12.86 15.21 32.01
CA SER A 79 -13.29 16.03 30.86
C SER A 79 -12.91 17.51 31.02
N GLN A 80 -12.98 18.03 32.25
CA GLN A 80 -12.59 19.42 32.55
C GLN A 80 -11.09 19.69 32.31
N GLU A 81 -10.23 18.69 32.46
CA GLU A 81 -8.77 18.82 32.23
C GLU A 81 -8.46 19.15 30.77
N TYR A 82 -9.24 18.61 29.84
CA TYR A 82 -8.90 18.63 28.41
C TYR A 82 -9.77 19.58 27.57
N ILE A 83 -10.98 19.93 28.01
CA ILE A 83 -11.90 20.75 27.22
C ILE A 83 -11.30 22.11 26.88
N SER A 84 -10.73 22.82 27.87
CA SER A 84 -10.17 24.16 27.65
C SER A 84 -9.01 24.15 26.64
N GLU A 85 -8.11 23.16 26.72
CA GLU A 85 -7.02 23.02 25.74
C GLU A 85 -7.57 22.73 24.33
N LEU A 86 -8.55 21.83 24.22
CA LEU A 86 -9.08 21.41 22.93
C LEU A 86 -9.89 22.50 22.22
N ILE A 87 -10.77 23.22 22.92
CA ILE A 87 -11.57 24.30 22.32
C ILE A 87 -10.72 25.49 21.87
N ASN A 88 -9.52 25.65 22.45
CA ASN A 88 -8.55 26.66 22.03
C ASN A 88 -7.57 26.15 20.96
N ASN A 89 -7.67 24.88 20.55
CA ASN A 89 -6.79 24.32 19.53
C ASN A 89 -7.21 24.80 18.13
N PRO A 90 -6.31 25.43 17.34
CA PRO A 90 -6.67 25.98 16.03
C PRO A 90 -7.31 24.98 15.07
N ARG A 91 -6.83 23.73 15.06
CA ARG A 91 -7.37 22.67 14.17
C ARG A 91 -8.74 22.20 14.61
N PHE A 92 -9.00 22.18 15.92
CA PHE A 92 -10.33 21.87 16.43
C PHE A 92 -11.30 23.01 16.11
N CYS A 93 -10.89 24.27 16.22
CA CYS A 93 -11.69 25.41 15.79
C CYS A 93 -12.05 25.35 14.29
N GLU A 94 -11.12 24.97 13.41
CA GLU A 94 -11.40 24.73 11.99
C GLU A 94 -12.48 23.65 11.80
N LEU A 95 -12.42 22.57 12.57
CA LEU A 95 -13.44 21.51 12.55
C LEU A 95 -14.80 22.02 13.05
N LEU A 96 -14.84 22.78 14.14
CA LEU A 96 -16.09 23.36 14.66
C LEU A 96 -16.72 24.31 13.63
N ASN A 97 -15.91 25.11 12.95
CA ASN A 97 -16.36 25.96 11.85
C ASN A 97 -16.95 25.15 10.69
N TYR A 98 -16.30 24.03 10.32
CA TYR A 98 -16.81 23.11 9.29
C TYR A 98 -18.22 22.57 9.65
N TYR A 99 -18.46 22.27 10.92
CA TYR A 99 -19.77 21.81 11.41
C TYR A 99 -20.73 22.94 11.80
N ASN A 100 -20.34 24.21 11.58
CA ASN A 100 -21.07 25.41 12.01
C ASN A 100 -21.46 25.36 13.50
N ILE A 101 -20.52 24.95 14.36
CA ILE A 101 -20.66 24.90 15.82
C ILE A 101 -19.91 26.09 16.39
N LYS A 102 -20.61 26.92 17.17
CA LYS A 102 -19.99 28.05 17.89
C LYS A 102 -19.60 27.62 19.30
N ILE A 103 -18.41 28.00 19.72
CA ILE A 103 -17.97 27.86 21.12
C ILE A 103 -18.76 28.89 21.95
N PRO A 104 -19.29 28.53 23.13
CA PRO A 104 -19.97 29.48 24.01
C PRO A 104 -19.04 30.60 24.46
N GLU A 105 -19.49 31.85 24.37
CA GLU A 105 -18.69 33.04 24.72
C GLU A 105 -18.81 33.43 26.21
N ASN A 106 -19.78 32.87 26.94
CA ASN A 106 -20.03 33.19 28.34
C ASN A 106 -19.74 32.02 29.28
N ASP A 107 -19.42 32.34 30.53
CA ASP A 107 -19.08 31.35 31.56
C ASP A 107 -20.20 30.34 31.79
N TYR A 108 -21.46 30.77 31.67
CA TYR A 108 -22.62 29.90 31.79
C TYR A 108 -22.62 28.78 30.75
N GLY A 109 -22.35 29.09 29.49
CA GLY A 109 -22.34 28.09 28.41
C GLY A 109 -21.16 27.12 28.52
N ILE A 110 -20.01 27.58 29.01
CA ILE A 110 -18.86 26.72 29.32
C ILE A 110 -19.17 25.81 30.51
N ASP A 111 -19.77 26.34 31.58
CA ASP A 111 -20.20 25.53 32.74
C ASP A 111 -21.26 24.49 32.34
N LEU A 112 -22.23 24.85 31.49
CA LEU A 112 -23.22 23.91 30.96
C LEU A 112 -22.56 22.82 30.10
N LEU A 113 -21.60 23.17 29.23
CA LEU A 113 -20.83 22.20 28.45
C LEU A 113 -20.10 21.20 29.37
N LEU A 114 -19.42 21.69 30.41
CA LEU A 114 -18.73 20.85 31.39
C LEU A 114 -19.71 19.91 32.11
N LYS A 115 -20.87 20.43 32.54
CA LYS A 115 -21.93 19.62 33.17
C LYS A 115 -22.47 18.54 32.24
N LEU A 116 -22.70 18.86 30.96
CA LEU A 116 -23.15 17.90 29.96
C LEU A 116 -22.13 16.78 29.75
N CYS A 117 -20.85 17.10 29.51
CA CYS A 117 -19.81 16.08 29.36
C CYS A 117 -19.69 15.22 30.63
N LYS A 118 -19.82 15.81 31.81
CA LYS A 118 -19.72 15.08 33.09
C LYS A 118 -20.93 14.18 33.39
N GLN A 119 -22.13 14.51 32.91
CA GLN A 119 -23.38 13.85 33.33
C GLN A 119 -24.18 13.23 32.17
N HIS A 120 -23.58 13.03 31.00
CA HIS A 120 -24.32 12.54 29.82
C HIS A 120 -24.87 11.11 29.97
N HIS A 121 -24.27 10.22 30.77
CA HIS A 121 -24.80 8.86 30.99
C HIS A 121 -25.92 8.76 32.05
N ASN A 122 -26.26 9.86 32.73
CA ASN A 122 -27.39 9.93 33.67
C ASN A 122 -27.65 11.40 34.04
N PRO A 123 -28.28 12.20 33.16
CA PRO A 123 -28.54 13.61 33.41
C PRO A 123 -29.29 13.80 34.73
N SER A 124 -28.69 14.55 35.66
CA SER A 124 -29.31 14.80 36.95
C SER A 124 -30.60 15.59 36.80
N SER A 125 -31.48 15.53 37.80
CA SER A 125 -32.72 16.33 37.80
C SER A 125 -32.45 17.83 37.72
N SER A 126 -31.36 18.32 38.31
CA SER A 126 -30.96 19.73 38.20
C SER A 126 -30.47 20.08 36.80
N LEU A 127 -29.72 19.19 36.14
CA LEU A 127 -29.33 19.39 34.73
C LEU A 127 -30.56 19.39 33.81
N LEU A 128 -31.52 18.48 34.00
CA LEU A 128 -32.76 18.44 33.22
C LEU A 128 -33.66 19.65 33.46
N GLN A 129 -33.60 20.29 34.64
CA GLN A 129 -34.31 21.55 34.89
C GLN A 129 -33.70 22.72 34.11
N ILE A 130 -32.38 22.74 33.96
CA ILE A 130 -31.65 23.83 33.30
C ILE A 130 -31.60 23.63 31.77
N CYS A 131 -31.36 22.40 31.33
CA CYS A 131 -31.27 22.00 29.94
C CYS A 131 -32.00 20.66 29.75
N PRO A 132 -33.34 20.66 29.59
CA PRO A 132 -34.12 19.44 29.37
C PRO A 132 -33.64 18.63 28.16
N SER A 133 -33.10 19.34 27.15
CA SER A 133 -32.56 18.77 25.92
C SER A 133 -31.25 17.99 26.11
N SER A 134 -30.65 18.02 27.31
CA SER A 134 -29.47 17.20 27.66
C SER A 134 -29.72 15.70 27.48
N ILE A 135 -30.96 15.23 27.64
CA ILE A 135 -31.33 13.83 27.41
C ILE A 135 -31.12 13.37 25.96
N LEU A 136 -31.12 14.32 25.00
CA LEU A 136 -30.86 13.99 23.60
C LEU A 136 -29.42 13.54 23.39
N LEU A 137 -28.47 14.05 24.18
CA LEU A 137 -27.06 13.67 24.11
C LEU A 137 -26.87 12.21 24.53
N GLU A 138 -27.47 11.82 25.66
CA GLU A 138 -27.43 10.45 26.17
C GLU A 138 -28.00 9.44 25.17
N ILE A 139 -29.18 9.76 24.61
CA ILE A 139 -29.83 8.93 23.60
C ILE A 139 -28.99 8.84 22.34
N ALA A 140 -28.35 9.95 21.93
CA ALA A 140 -27.50 9.97 20.76
C ALA A 140 -26.26 9.09 20.93
N ASP A 141 -25.61 9.14 22.09
CA ASP A 141 -24.47 8.29 22.44
C ASP A 141 -24.85 6.81 22.39
N ILE A 142 -25.94 6.42 23.04
CA ILE A 142 -26.40 5.02 23.07
C ILE A 142 -26.72 4.50 21.66
N ILE A 143 -27.37 5.31 20.84
CA ILE A 143 -27.70 4.94 19.46
C ILE A 143 -26.44 4.89 18.59
N ALA A 144 -25.51 5.83 18.71
CA ALA A 144 -24.23 5.79 18.01
C ALA A 144 -23.46 4.53 18.38
N SER A 145 -23.33 4.24 19.67
CA SER A 145 -22.71 3.03 20.20
C SER A 145 -23.36 1.75 19.64
N SER A 146 -24.68 1.68 19.61
CA SER A 146 -25.42 0.52 19.06
C SER A 146 -25.19 0.36 17.55
N ILE A 147 -25.13 1.46 16.81
CA ILE A 147 -24.89 1.46 15.35
C ILE A 147 -23.47 0.99 15.04
N GLU A 148 -22.49 1.45 15.81
CA GLU A 148 -21.10 1.03 15.71
C GLU A 148 -20.95 -0.48 15.94
N ASP A 149 -21.77 -1.05 16.82
CA ASP A 149 -21.86 -2.50 17.06
C ASP A 149 -22.67 -3.24 15.97
N GLY A 150 -23.12 -2.52 14.95
CA GLY A 150 -23.81 -3.06 13.77
C GLY A 150 -25.32 -3.22 13.93
N MET A 151 -25.93 -2.68 14.99
CA MET A 151 -27.37 -2.79 15.18
C MET A 151 -28.16 -1.97 14.15
N THR A 152 -29.29 -2.54 13.72
CA THR A 152 -30.29 -1.90 12.85
C THR A 152 -31.69 -2.22 13.40
N GLY A 153 -32.69 -1.45 12.97
CA GLY A 153 -34.09 -1.62 13.37
C GLY A 153 -34.66 -0.43 14.12
N ASN A 154 -35.78 -0.65 14.80
CA ASN A 154 -36.54 0.41 15.47
C ASN A 154 -35.76 1.03 16.64
N ILE A 155 -35.63 2.35 16.65
CA ILE A 155 -34.84 3.12 17.63
C ILE A 155 -35.34 2.86 19.06
N LYS A 156 -36.66 2.91 19.29
CA LYS A 156 -37.26 2.64 20.61
C LYS A 156 -36.90 1.24 21.15
N LYS A 157 -36.84 0.22 20.28
CA LYS A 157 -36.40 -1.13 20.68
C LYS A 157 -34.91 -1.16 21.01
N ILE A 158 -34.07 -0.50 20.21
CA ILE A 158 -32.63 -0.39 20.49
C ILE A 158 -32.41 0.29 21.83
N LEU A 159 -33.13 1.38 22.13
CA LEU A 159 -33.05 2.05 23.42
C LEU A 159 -33.49 1.14 24.57
N LYS A 160 -34.64 0.47 24.46
CA LYS A 160 -35.13 -0.45 25.51
C LYS A 160 -34.14 -1.56 25.87
N ASN A 161 -33.32 -2.00 24.92
CA ASN A 161 -32.33 -3.05 25.14
C ASN A 161 -31.03 -2.54 25.79
N ASN A 162 -30.73 -1.24 25.64
CA ASN A 162 -29.45 -0.67 26.05
C ASN A 162 -29.55 0.36 27.18
N THR A 163 -30.76 0.81 27.55
CA THR A 163 -30.95 1.89 28.52
C THR A 163 -31.78 1.48 29.72
N ASN A 164 -31.60 2.23 30.81
CA ASN A 164 -32.55 2.20 31.91
C ASN A 164 -33.90 2.74 31.43
N THR A 165 -34.99 2.05 31.75
CA THR A 165 -36.38 2.44 31.46
C THR A 165 -36.68 3.90 31.81
N LYS A 166 -35.98 4.48 32.79
CA LYS A 166 -36.11 5.87 33.22
C LYS A 166 -35.75 6.90 32.13
N ILE A 167 -34.73 6.66 31.31
CA ILE A 167 -34.29 7.61 30.27
C ILE A 167 -35.36 7.70 29.18
N LEU A 168 -35.88 6.56 28.75
CA LEU A 168 -36.94 6.51 27.76
C LEU A 168 -38.22 7.19 28.28
N GLN A 169 -38.58 6.95 29.54
CA GLN A 169 -39.72 7.63 30.18
C GLN A 169 -39.52 9.15 30.24
N ASN A 170 -38.33 9.62 30.62
CA ASN A 170 -38.01 11.06 30.65
C ASN A 170 -38.11 11.68 29.24
N PHE A 171 -37.62 10.98 28.21
CA PHE A 171 -37.71 11.44 26.83
C PHE A 171 -39.16 11.57 26.36
N GLU A 172 -40.00 10.57 26.66
CA GLU A 172 -41.43 10.58 26.33
C GLU A 172 -42.18 11.67 27.14
N ASN A 173 -41.87 11.85 28.42
CA ASN A 173 -42.47 12.88 29.27
C ASN A 173 -42.13 14.31 28.81
N LEU A 174 -40.96 14.50 28.20
CA LEU A 174 -40.53 15.77 27.61
C LEU A 174 -41.10 15.99 26.19
N CYS A 175 -41.95 15.08 25.71
CA CYS A 175 -42.60 15.13 24.40
C CYS A 175 -41.62 15.21 23.22
N PHE A 176 -40.41 14.65 23.38
CA PHE A 176 -39.45 14.58 22.28
C PHE A 176 -39.85 13.51 21.25
N ASN A 177 -39.59 13.80 19.98
CA ASN A 177 -39.88 12.97 18.81
C ASN A 177 -38.63 12.31 18.24
N GLY A 178 -38.83 11.30 17.38
CA GLY A 178 -37.78 10.67 16.59
C GLY A 178 -37.47 9.21 16.96
N ILE A 179 -37.86 8.75 18.14
CA ILE A 179 -37.61 7.36 18.58
C ILE A 179 -38.44 6.30 17.86
N GLU A 180 -39.48 6.72 17.13
CA GLU A 180 -40.32 5.81 16.35
C GLU A 180 -39.69 5.45 14.99
N GLY A 181 -38.56 6.09 14.62
CA GLY A 181 -37.83 5.78 13.41
C GLY A 181 -37.23 4.37 13.38
N GLU A 182 -37.04 3.83 12.18
CA GLU A 182 -36.32 2.58 11.92
C GLU A 182 -34.97 2.89 11.26
N ILE A 183 -33.88 2.46 11.90
CA ILE A 183 -32.51 2.61 11.38
C ILE A 183 -32.25 1.46 10.42
N HIS A 184 -31.77 1.82 9.24
CA HIS A 184 -31.31 0.88 8.23
C HIS A 184 -29.87 1.18 7.82
N LYS A 185 -29.20 0.16 7.29
CA LYS A 185 -27.82 0.23 6.83
C LYS A 185 -27.74 -0.04 5.33
N ILE A 186 -27.11 0.85 4.58
CA ILE A 186 -26.72 0.68 3.19
C ILE A 186 -25.20 0.53 3.13
N GLU A 187 -24.72 -0.57 2.57
CA GLU A 187 -23.28 -0.87 2.52
C GLU A 187 -22.85 -1.24 1.10
N PHE A 188 -21.74 -0.65 0.65
CA PHE A 188 -20.98 -1.16 -0.48
C PHE A 188 -19.90 -2.12 0.03
N PRO A 189 -19.90 -3.39 -0.43
CA PRO A 189 -18.86 -4.34 -0.06
C PRO A 189 -17.55 -3.89 -0.71
N ASN A 190 -16.70 -3.21 0.08
CA ASN A 190 -15.53 -2.54 -0.47
C ASN A 190 -14.25 -2.82 0.32
N PRO A 191 -13.20 -3.28 -0.38
CA PRO A 191 -11.95 -3.62 0.28
C PRO A 191 -10.79 -2.66 0.05
N TYR A 192 -10.92 -1.70 -0.86
CA TYR A 192 -9.87 -0.74 -1.14
C TYR A 192 -10.28 0.69 -0.78
N ILE A 193 -9.31 1.51 -0.36
CA ILE A 193 -9.49 2.92 0.00
C ILE A 193 -10.11 3.73 -1.16
N ARG A 194 -9.67 3.48 -2.40
CA ARG A 194 -10.23 4.13 -3.61
C ARG A 194 -11.73 3.90 -3.77
N ASP A 195 -12.22 2.78 -3.25
CA ASP A 195 -13.63 2.45 -3.34
C ASP A 195 -14.46 3.18 -2.27
N VAL A 196 -13.83 3.66 -1.18
CA VAL A 196 -14.45 4.52 -0.17
C VAL A 196 -14.80 5.88 -0.77
N LEU A 197 -13.90 6.49 -1.56
CA LEU A 197 -14.19 7.75 -2.26
C LEU A 197 -15.36 7.58 -3.23
N LEU A 198 -15.35 6.51 -4.04
CA LEU A 198 -16.45 6.22 -4.94
C LEU A 198 -17.78 6.04 -4.19
N SER A 199 -17.75 5.29 -3.08
CA SER A 199 -18.93 5.10 -2.22
C SER A 199 -19.43 6.43 -1.67
N HIS A 200 -18.52 7.32 -1.25
CA HIS A 200 -18.87 8.66 -0.76
C HIS A 200 -19.57 9.49 -1.84
N LEU A 201 -19.03 9.54 -3.06
CA LEU A 201 -19.64 10.26 -4.18
C LEU A 201 -21.01 9.69 -4.53
N ILE A 202 -21.12 8.36 -4.56
CA ILE A 202 -22.40 7.67 -4.78
C ILE A 202 -23.41 8.04 -3.70
N PHE A 203 -23.00 8.04 -2.43
CA PHE A 203 -23.88 8.44 -1.33
C PHE A 203 -24.29 9.90 -1.43
N GLN A 204 -23.42 10.82 -1.85
CA GLN A 204 -23.82 12.21 -2.09
C GLN A 204 -24.96 12.33 -3.11
N ILE A 205 -24.90 11.59 -4.22
CA ILE A 205 -25.97 11.57 -5.22
C ILE A 205 -27.22 10.90 -4.64
N LEU A 206 -27.06 9.79 -3.90
CA LEU A 206 -28.16 9.06 -3.28
C LEU A 206 -28.89 9.89 -2.23
N ARG A 207 -28.18 10.76 -1.48
CA ARG A 207 -28.75 11.63 -0.44
C ARG A 207 -29.88 12.51 -0.96
N GLU A 208 -29.71 13.10 -2.14
CA GLU A 208 -30.74 13.94 -2.78
C GLU A 208 -32.04 13.12 -2.98
N LYS A 209 -31.91 11.89 -3.48
CA LYS A 209 -33.04 10.99 -3.72
C LYS A 209 -33.69 10.47 -2.44
N LEU A 210 -32.89 10.19 -1.41
CA LEU A 210 -33.40 9.78 -0.10
C LEU A 210 -34.20 10.92 0.55
N ALA A 211 -33.69 12.16 0.47
CA ALA A 211 -34.35 13.33 1.02
C ALA A 211 -35.73 13.60 0.38
N GLU A 212 -35.86 13.43 -0.94
CA GLU A 212 -37.15 13.52 -1.66
C GLU A 212 -38.23 12.57 -1.12
N ASN A 213 -37.83 11.47 -0.47
CA ASN A 213 -38.71 10.46 0.08
C ASN A 213 -38.77 10.49 1.61
N ASN A 214 -38.40 11.62 2.22
CA ASN A 214 -38.33 11.83 3.66
C ASN A 214 -37.44 10.81 4.42
N ILE A 215 -36.48 10.18 3.74
CA ILE A 215 -35.50 9.31 4.38
C ILE A 215 -34.36 10.19 4.88
N LYS A 216 -34.11 10.14 6.18
CA LYS A 216 -33.09 10.96 6.84
C LYS A 216 -31.77 10.19 6.87
N ILE A 217 -30.68 10.89 6.58
CA ILE A 217 -29.35 10.33 6.83
C ILE A 217 -29.07 10.47 8.31
N LEU A 218 -28.68 9.36 8.93
CA LEU A 218 -28.24 9.36 10.30
C LEU A 218 -26.73 9.53 10.38
N MET A 219 -25.97 8.73 9.62
CA MET A 219 -24.51 8.69 9.71
C MET A 219 -23.91 8.11 8.43
N GLN A 220 -22.65 8.43 8.12
CA GLN A 220 -21.88 7.79 7.07
C GLN A 220 -20.46 7.50 7.54
N LYS A 221 -20.02 6.25 7.41
CA LYS A 221 -18.67 5.81 7.77
C LYS A 221 -18.13 4.96 6.63
N TYR A 222 -17.07 5.46 6.00
CA TYR A 222 -16.45 4.84 4.83
C TYR A 222 -17.48 4.50 3.73
N SER A 223 -17.63 3.21 3.40
CA SER A 223 -18.56 2.66 2.40
C SER A 223 -19.93 2.29 2.96
N THR A 224 -20.25 2.74 4.18
CA THR A 224 -21.52 2.49 4.84
C THR A 224 -22.28 3.79 5.10
N LEU A 225 -23.59 3.77 4.86
CA LEU A 225 -24.54 4.84 5.13
C LEU A 225 -25.67 4.30 6.00
N TRP A 226 -25.89 4.91 7.17
CA TRP A 226 -27.03 4.63 8.04
C TRP A 226 -28.10 5.69 7.84
N ILE A 227 -29.34 5.24 7.75
CA ILE A 227 -30.49 6.07 7.40
C ILE A 227 -31.69 5.72 8.26
N ILE A 228 -32.62 6.66 8.39
CA ILE A 228 -33.90 6.47 9.07
C ILE A 228 -35.03 6.69 8.06
N GLY A 229 -35.92 5.70 7.91
CA GLY A 229 -37.08 5.82 7.03
C GLY A 229 -37.81 4.49 6.82
N ASP A 230 -38.87 4.51 6.00
CA ASP A 230 -39.63 3.30 5.70
C ASP A 230 -38.82 2.31 4.85
N LYS A 231 -38.70 1.07 5.35
CA LYS A 231 -37.94 -0.01 4.72
C LYS A 231 -38.34 -0.28 3.27
N LYS A 232 -39.65 -0.29 2.96
CA LYS A 232 -40.15 -0.60 1.60
C LYS A 232 -39.82 0.54 0.64
N VAL A 233 -39.93 1.78 1.09
CA VAL A 233 -39.57 2.97 0.31
C VAL A 233 -38.08 2.96 0.00
N ILE A 234 -37.22 2.69 0.98
CA ILE A 234 -35.76 2.59 0.79
C ILE A 234 -35.43 1.52 -0.26
N ILE A 235 -35.95 0.30 -0.10
CA ILE A 235 -35.71 -0.79 -1.05
C ILE A 235 -36.14 -0.38 -2.47
N LYS A 236 -37.32 0.24 -2.62
CA LYS A 236 -37.82 0.72 -3.91
C LYS A 236 -36.91 1.77 -4.53
N ILE A 237 -36.37 2.70 -3.74
CA ILE A 237 -35.40 3.68 -4.23
C ILE A 237 -34.16 2.96 -4.74
N LEU A 238 -33.56 2.09 -3.92
CA LEU A 238 -32.31 1.41 -4.27
C LEU A 238 -32.45 0.49 -5.50
N GLN A 239 -33.61 -0.16 -5.67
CA GLN A 239 -33.94 -0.95 -6.87
C GLN A 239 -34.00 -0.09 -8.14
N ASN A 240 -34.55 1.11 -8.03
CA ASN A 240 -34.75 1.98 -9.19
C ASN A 240 -33.60 2.98 -9.40
N PHE A 241 -32.66 3.08 -8.45
CA PHE A 241 -31.61 4.08 -8.50
C PHE A 241 -30.55 3.71 -9.54
N LYS A 242 -30.41 4.59 -10.53
CA LYS A 242 -29.43 4.52 -11.59
C LYS A 242 -28.50 5.71 -11.44
N ILE A 243 -27.21 5.43 -11.35
CA ILE A 243 -26.19 6.47 -11.30
C ILE A 243 -25.48 6.47 -12.63
N HIS A 244 -25.50 7.63 -13.29
CA HIS A 244 -24.68 7.90 -14.45
C HIS A 244 -23.31 8.37 -13.97
N SER A 245 -22.25 7.87 -14.58
CA SER A 245 -20.86 8.27 -14.31
C SER A 245 -20.63 9.78 -14.42
N VAL A 246 -21.40 10.49 -15.25
CA VAL A 246 -21.35 11.97 -15.30
C VAL A 246 -21.75 12.61 -13.96
N GLN A 247 -22.71 12.03 -13.23
CA GLN A 247 -23.14 12.54 -11.93
C GLN A 247 -22.06 12.32 -10.86
N ILE A 248 -21.34 11.20 -10.93
CA ILE A 248 -20.19 10.93 -10.04
C ILE A 248 -19.08 11.95 -10.29
N PHE A 249 -18.80 12.24 -11.57
CA PHE A 249 -17.80 13.23 -11.94
C PHE A 249 -18.20 14.64 -11.54
N ASP A 250 -19.45 15.02 -11.74
CA ASP A 250 -19.98 16.31 -11.30
C ASP A 250 -19.85 16.46 -9.77
N LYS A 251 -20.21 15.43 -8.98
CA LYS A 251 -19.99 15.44 -7.53
C LYS A 251 -18.53 15.49 -7.14
N LEU A 252 -17.65 14.79 -7.86
CA LEU A 252 -16.21 14.83 -7.61
C LEU A 252 -15.68 16.26 -7.73
N LEU A 253 -16.08 16.99 -8.76
CA LEU A 253 -15.71 18.40 -8.95
C LEU A 253 -16.31 19.32 -7.88
N GLU A 254 -17.57 19.10 -7.50
CA GLU A 254 -18.19 19.83 -6.38
C GLU A 254 -17.38 19.62 -5.08
N THR A 255 -16.96 18.39 -4.77
CA THR A 255 -16.15 18.10 -3.57
C THR A 255 -14.76 18.72 -3.59
N GLN A 256 -14.18 19.03 -4.76
CA GLN A 256 -12.88 19.71 -4.82
C GLN A 256 -12.92 21.13 -4.28
N SER A 257 -14.07 21.79 -4.33
CA SER A 257 -14.26 23.11 -3.71
C SER A 257 -14.21 23.07 -2.17
N ILE A 258 -14.18 21.87 -1.56
CA ILE A 258 -14.30 21.64 -0.10
C ILE A 258 -12.95 21.24 0.55
N GLY A 259 -11.84 21.23 -0.19
CA GLY A 259 -10.49 21.34 0.38
C GLY A 259 -9.57 20.09 0.28
N GLY A 260 -8.40 20.30 -0.35
CA GLY A 260 -7.07 19.84 0.05
C GLY A 260 -6.72 18.35 0.04
N VAL A 261 -7.50 17.48 0.69
CA VAL A 261 -7.10 16.07 0.91
C VAL A 261 -7.47 15.19 -0.29
N TYR A 262 -8.69 15.32 -0.79
CA TYR A 262 -9.14 14.60 -1.99
C TYR A 262 -8.52 15.15 -3.26
N GLU A 263 -8.24 16.45 -3.25
CA GLU A 263 -7.49 17.13 -4.31
C GLU A 263 -6.11 16.48 -4.45
N LYS A 264 -5.33 16.32 -3.38
CA LYS A 264 -4.01 15.63 -3.41
C LYS A 264 -4.08 14.18 -3.89
N ILE A 265 -5.10 13.42 -3.50
CA ILE A 265 -5.27 12.02 -3.95
C ILE A 265 -5.57 11.99 -5.44
N LEU A 266 -6.53 12.80 -5.91
CA LEU A 266 -6.85 12.87 -7.34
C LEU A 266 -5.69 13.44 -8.17
N TYR A 267 -4.97 14.43 -7.63
CA TYR A 267 -3.75 15.00 -8.20
C TYR A 267 -2.69 13.92 -8.40
N SER A 268 -2.49 13.08 -7.38
CA SER A 268 -1.52 11.99 -7.42
C SER A 268 -1.90 10.93 -8.45
N GLU A 269 -3.19 10.68 -8.67
CA GLU A 269 -3.67 9.69 -9.65
C GLU A 269 -3.67 10.24 -11.09
N LEU A 270 -4.13 11.48 -11.32
CA LEU A 270 -4.10 12.10 -12.65
C LEU A 270 -2.66 12.29 -13.17
N LYS A 271 -1.71 12.56 -12.26
CA LYS A 271 -0.27 12.61 -12.57
C LYS A 271 0.28 11.26 -13.02
N LYS A 272 -0.26 10.14 -12.52
CA LYS A 272 0.16 8.77 -12.89
C LYS A 272 -0.30 8.33 -14.27
N TYR A 273 -1.49 8.74 -14.71
CA TYR A 273 -2.08 8.20 -15.94
C TYR A 273 -1.74 9.01 -17.21
N ALA A 274 -1.25 10.24 -17.09
CA ALA A 274 -1.17 11.11 -18.27
C ALA A 274 0.00 12.11 -18.31
N ASN A 275 1.02 12.00 -17.45
CA ASN A 275 2.15 12.96 -17.40
C ASN A 275 1.70 14.43 -17.35
N PHE A 276 0.54 14.71 -16.76
CA PHE A 276 0.09 16.08 -16.60
C PHE A 276 0.90 16.78 -15.50
N ASN A 277 1.52 17.91 -15.83
CA ASN A 277 2.10 18.82 -14.84
C ASN A 277 0.98 19.67 -14.21
N GLU A 278 1.33 20.45 -13.17
CA GLU A 278 0.36 21.25 -12.42
C GLU A 278 -0.40 22.26 -13.30
N GLU A 279 0.29 22.83 -14.28
CA GLU A 279 -0.29 23.74 -15.27
C GLU A 279 -1.33 23.05 -16.17
N ASN A 280 -1.06 21.82 -16.64
CA ASN A 280 -2.00 21.09 -17.49
C ASN A 280 -3.27 20.64 -16.75
N ILE A 281 -3.15 20.35 -15.45
CA ILE A 281 -4.30 19.99 -14.60
C ILE A 281 -5.14 21.24 -14.32
N SER A 282 -4.50 22.37 -14.00
CA SER A 282 -5.18 23.67 -13.86
C SER A 282 -5.86 24.11 -15.16
N LEU A 283 -5.20 23.88 -16.30
CA LEU A 283 -5.76 24.12 -17.62
C LEU A 283 -6.95 23.20 -17.90
N PHE A 284 -6.88 21.91 -17.52
CA PHE A 284 -8.00 20.97 -17.64
C PHE A 284 -9.22 21.41 -16.84
N PHE A 285 -9.04 21.85 -15.59
CA PHE A 285 -10.16 22.33 -14.76
C PHE A 285 -10.73 23.67 -15.25
N SER A 286 -9.92 24.56 -15.84
CA SER A 286 -10.41 25.82 -16.42
C SER A 286 -11.15 25.63 -17.74
N ILE A 287 -10.80 24.61 -18.55
CA ILE A 287 -11.53 24.28 -19.79
C ILE A 287 -12.72 23.34 -19.57
N TYR A 288 -12.80 22.63 -18.43
CA TYR A 288 -13.86 21.66 -18.16
C TYR A 288 -15.31 22.23 -18.21
N PRO A 289 -15.63 23.40 -17.64
CA PRO A 289 -16.97 23.99 -17.76
C PRO A 289 -17.37 24.24 -19.22
N ILE A 290 -16.40 24.58 -20.06
CA ILE A 290 -16.59 24.79 -21.49
C ILE A 290 -16.83 23.44 -22.20
N LEU A 291 -16.03 22.43 -21.87
CA LEU A 291 -16.20 21.06 -22.38
C LEU A 291 -17.55 20.45 -21.96
N LYS A 292 -18.03 20.71 -20.74
CA LYS A 292 -19.36 20.31 -20.25
C LYS A 292 -20.47 20.92 -21.12
N LYS A 293 -20.35 22.20 -21.46
CA LYS A 293 -21.29 22.93 -22.33
C LYS A 293 -21.33 22.37 -23.75
N VAL A 294 -20.16 22.03 -24.31
CA VAL A 294 -20.03 21.36 -25.62
C VAL A 294 -20.62 19.94 -25.58
N CYS A 295 -20.41 19.20 -24.49
CA CYS A 295 -20.93 17.85 -24.32
C CYS A 295 -22.46 17.79 -24.13
N THR A 296 -23.09 18.84 -23.60
CA THR A 296 -24.57 18.90 -23.49
C THR A 296 -25.29 19.17 -24.82
N ILE A 297 -24.57 19.60 -25.88
CA ILE A 297 -25.16 19.84 -27.20
C ILE A 297 -25.31 18.49 -27.92
N GLN A 298 -26.55 18.04 -28.12
CA GLN A 298 -26.85 16.74 -28.74
C GLN A 298 -26.57 16.68 -30.25
N ASN A 299 -26.40 17.83 -30.92
CA ASN A 299 -26.29 17.91 -32.37
C ASN A 299 -24.83 18.10 -32.83
N THR A 300 -24.32 17.17 -33.63
CA THR A 300 -22.90 17.03 -34.00
C THR A 300 -22.33 18.24 -34.75
N GLU A 301 -23.12 18.91 -35.58
CA GLU A 301 -22.68 20.11 -36.32
C GLU A 301 -22.57 21.34 -35.40
N LYS A 302 -23.52 21.53 -34.48
CA LYS A 302 -23.45 22.61 -33.48
C LYS A 302 -22.30 22.41 -32.49
N ARG A 303 -21.94 21.16 -32.18
CA ARG A 303 -20.74 20.82 -31.39
C ARG A 303 -19.46 21.30 -32.08
N GLN A 304 -19.30 21.03 -33.36
CA GLN A 304 -18.12 21.46 -34.12
C GLN A 304 -18.02 22.98 -34.21
N GLN A 305 -19.13 23.69 -34.47
CA GLN A 305 -19.15 25.16 -34.49
C GLN A 305 -18.81 25.77 -33.11
N SER A 306 -19.31 25.18 -32.01
CA SER A 306 -19.00 25.66 -30.65
C SER A 306 -17.56 25.40 -30.19
N MET A 307 -16.88 24.36 -30.70
CA MET A 307 -15.45 24.15 -30.43
C MET A 307 -14.58 25.17 -31.15
N VAL A 308 -14.97 25.63 -32.34
CA VAL A 308 -14.22 26.62 -33.12
C VAL A 308 -14.32 28.02 -32.51
N SER A 309 -15.44 28.37 -31.88
CA SER A 309 -15.64 29.69 -31.24
C SER A 309 -14.90 29.89 -29.90
N VAL A 310 -14.25 28.86 -29.36
CA VAL A 310 -13.54 28.89 -28.07
C VAL A 310 -12.02 29.04 -28.23
N ILE A 311 -11.52 28.92 -29.45
CA ILE A 311 -10.09 29.11 -29.74
C ILE A 311 -9.78 30.61 -29.57
N PRO A 312 -8.80 31.00 -28.71
CA PRO A 312 -8.40 32.40 -28.62
C PRO A 312 -7.94 32.89 -30.00
N PRO A 313 -8.13 34.18 -30.33
CA PRO A 313 -7.87 34.68 -31.67
C PRO A 313 -6.44 34.32 -32.12
N PRO A 314 -6.24 34.01 -33.42
CA PRO A 314 -4.95 33.54 -33.96
C PRO A 314 -3.74 34.45 -33.68
N SER A 315 -3.97 35.68 -33.20
CA SER A 315 -2.96 36.67 -32.82
C SER A 315 -2.09 36.25 -31.62
N LEU A 316 -2.45 35.22 -30.85
CA LEU A 316 -1.66 34.73 -29.71
C LEU A 316 -0.75 33.53 -30.01
N LEU A 317 -0.82 32.96 -31.22
CA LEU A 317 -0.08 31.74 -31.58
C LEU A 317 0.64 31.93 -32.93
N SER A 318 1.72 32.73 -32.92
CA SER A 318 2.51 33.01 -34.13
C SER A 318 3.48 31.88 -34.50
N ASN A 319 3.71 30.90 -33.62
CA ASN A 319 4.63 29.80 -33.87
C ASN A 319 3.87 28.51 -34.22
N LYS A 320 4.10 28.01 -35.43
CA LYS A 320 3.57 26.74 -35.96
C LYS A 320 3.83 25.55 -35.02
N LYS A 321 4.92 25.60 -34.23
CA LYS A 321 5.26 24.58 -33.24
C LYS A 321 4.28 24.56 -32.06
N ASP A 322 3.86 25.72 -31.58
CA ASP A 322 2.94 25.84 -30.43
C ASP A 322 1.52 25.43 -30.83
N ILE A 323 1.10 25.76 -32.06
CA ILE A 323 -0.16 25.28 -32.65
C ILE A 323 -0.16 23.74 -32.77
N MET A 324 0.96 23.14 -33.18
CA MET A 324 1.10 21.68 -33.26
C MET A 324 1.09 21.01 -31.89
N GLU A 325 1.74 21.59 -30.88
CA GLU A 325 1.71 21.05 -29.51
C GLU A 325 0.31 21.20 -28.88
N LEU A 326 -0.38 22.33 -29.10
CA LEU A 326 -1.79 22.48 -28.73
C LEU A 326 -2.68 21.46 -29.44
N ALA A 327 -2.48 21.22 -30.75
CA ALA A 327 -3.25 20.22 -31.49
C ALA A 327 -2.97 18.79 -31.00
N LYS A 328 -1.73 18.46 -30.60
CA LYS A 328 -1.39 17.19 -29.95
C LYS A 328 -2.04 17.07 -28.57
N LEU A 329 -2.03 18.15 -27.78
CA LEU A 329 -2.70 18.23 -26.49
C LEU A 329 -4.21 18.01 -26.67
N PHE A 330 -4.86 18.68 -27.62
CA PHE A 330 -6.28 18.49 -27.94
C PHE A 330 -6.58 17.07 -28.45
N LYS A 331 -5.69 16.47 -29.24
CA LYS A 331 -5.85 15.07 -29.71
C LYS A 331 -5.67 14.07 -28.57
N ALA A 332 -4.73 14.31 -27.66
CA ALA A 332 -4.52 13.51 -26.46
C ALA A 332 -5.70 13.66 -25.49
N ILE A 333 -6.16 14.89 -25.24
CA ILE A 333 -7.36 15.19 -24.44
C ILE A 333 -8.59 14.55 -25.09
N SER A 334 -8.77 14.64 -26.41
CA SER A 334 -9.89 14.04 -27.14
C SER A 334 -9.86 12.50 -27.14
N SER A 335 -8.67 11.89 -27.20
CA SER A 335 -8.51 10.44 -27.11
C SER A 335 -8.74 9.93 -25.69
N ALA A 336 -8.16 10.61 -24.70
CA ALA A 336 -8.44 10.39 -23.28
C ALA A 336 -9.94 10.59 -23.01
N PHE A 337 -10.57 11.61 -23.60
CA PHE A 337 -12.02 11.85 -23.52
C PHE A 337 -12.84 10.78 -24.22
N LYS A 338 -12.40 10.18 -25.33
CA LYS A 338 -13.13 9.07 -25.98
C LYS A 338 -13.14 7.83 -25.09
N GLU A 339 -12.01 7.55 -24.47
CA GLU A 339 -11.86 6.47 -23.50
C GLU A 339 -12.65 6.77 -22.22
N TYR A 340 -12.60 8.02 -21.74
CA TYR A 340 -13.44 8.54 -20.65
C TYR A 340 -14.92 8.54 -21.01
N HIS A 341 -15.31 8.83 -22.25
CA HIS A 341 -16.70 8.88 -22.72
C HIS A 341 -17.30 7.47 -22.77
N ASN A 342 -16.49 6.46 -23.13
CA ASN A 342 -16.86 5.06 -23.04
C ASN A 342 -17.02 4.59 -21.58
N ILE A 343 -16.24 5.16 -20.64
CA ILE A 343 -16.42 4.98 -19.19
C ILE A 343 -17.64 5.77 -18.68
N LEU A 344 -17.89 6.97 -19.22
CA LEU A 344 -18.94 7.91 -18.82
C LEU A 344 -20.36 7.48 -19.26
N GLN A 345 -20.49 6.47 -20.11
CA GLN A 345 -21.78 5.85 -20.46
C GLN A 345 -22.18 4.67 -19.57
N VAL A 346 -21.37 4.30 -18.57
CA VAL A 346 -21.71 3.21 -17.66
C VAL A 346 -22.79 3.65 -16.68
N VAL A 347 -23.99 3.09 -16.84
CA VAL A 347 -25.08 3.23 -15.87
C VAL A 347 -24.92 2.18 -14.78
N LEU A 348 -24.64 2.63 -13.55
CA LEU A 348 -24.61 1.76 -12.37
C LEU A 348 -26.03 1.61 -11.81
N LYS A 349 -26.54 0.38 -11.78
CA LYS A 349 -27.78 0.03 -11.07
C LYS A 349 -27.45 -0.41 -9.64
N LEU A 350 -27.75 0.41 -8.63
CA LEU A 350 -27.30 0.17 -7.24
C LEU A 350 -27.72 -1.18 -6.67
N GLU A 351 -28.91 -1.65 -7.04
CA GLU A 351 -29.47 -2.95 -6.62
C GLU A 351 -28.54 -4.16 -6.82
N LYS A 352 -27.55 -4.04 -7.71
CA LYS A 352 -26.57 -5.09 -8.02
C LYS A 352 -25.29 -5.03 -7.19
N TYR A 353 -25.08 -3.95 -6.44
CA TYR A 353 -23.79 -3.65 -5.80
C TYR A 353 -23.93 -3.29 -4.30
N VAL A 354 -25.15 -3.19 -3.79
CA VAL A 354 -25.43 -2.71 -2.43
C VAL A 354 -26.00 -3.84 -1.57
N LEU A 355 -25.56 -3.89 -0.32
CA LEU A 355 -26.20 -4.62 0.77
C LEU A 355 -27.11 -3.67 1.55
N PHE A 356 -28.31 -4.13 1.87
CA PHE A 356 -29.30 -3.41 2.68
C PHE A 356 -29.60 -4.24 3.93
N ASP A 357 -29.29 -3.69 5.11
CA ASP A 357 -29.28 -4.42 6.40
C ASP A 357 -28.49 -5.74 6.31
N GLY A 358 -27.35 -5.71 5.61
CA GLY A 358 -26.50 -6.88 5.37
C GLY A 358 -27.02 -7.86 4.30
N ILE A 359 -28.18 -7.59 3.69
CA ILE A 359 -28.83 -8.48 2.73
C ILE A 359 -28.79 -7.87 1.32
N PRO A 360 -28.41 -8.64 0.28
CA PRO A 360 -28.57 -8.23 -1.11
C PRO A 360 -29.99 -7.81 -1.49
N ILE A 361 -30.15 -6.71 -2.23
CA ILE A 361 -31.47 -6.16 -2.60
C ILE A 361 -32.20 -7.00 -3.67
N THR A 362 -31.48 -7.77 -4.48
CA THR A 362 -32.05 -8.59 -5.55
C THR A 362 -32.20 -10.07 -5.15
N LYS A 363 -33.35 -10.70 -5.48
CA LYS A 363 -33.66 -12.12 -5.18
C LYS A 363 -32.74 -13.11 -5.90
N SER A 364 -32.20 -12.73 -7.06
CA SER A 364 -31.13 -13.48 -7.69
C SER A 364 -29.88 -13.28 -6.85
N SER A 365 -29.30 -14.36 -6.30
CA SER A 365 -27.96 -14.36 -5.71
C SER A 365 -27.08 -13.43 -6.53
N ILE A 366 -26.56 -12.35 -5.96
CA ILE A 366 -25.72 -11.44 -6.73
C ILE A 366 -24.56 -12.29 -7.24
N LYS A 367 -24.54 -12.60 -8.54
CA LYS A 367 -23.46 -13.40 -9.12
C LYS A 367 -22.17 -12.64 -8.86
N ASN A 368 -21.16 -13.31 -8.32
CA ASN A 368 -19.86 -12.71 -7.98
C ASN A 368 -19.22 -11.91 -9.13
N SER A 369 -19.59 -12.26 -10.37
CA SER A 369 -19.25 -11.54 -11.61
C SER A 369 -19.76 -10.10 -11.68
N ASN A 370 -20.79 -9.73 -10.91
CA ASN A 370 -21.43 -8.42 -10.92
C ASN A 370 -20.89 -7.47 -9.85
N ILE A 371 -20.34 -7.96 -8.73
CA ILE A 371 -19.88 -7.11 -7.61
C ILE A 371 -18.43 -6.64 -7.83
N CYS A 372 -17.59 -7.45 -8.46
CA CYS A 372 -16.16 -7.17 -8.60
C CYS A 372 -15.82 -6.55 -9.98
N PRO A 373 -15.31 -5.30 -10.04
CA PRO A 373 -14.90 -4.67 -11.30
C PRO A 373 -13.83 -5.47 -12.06
N ILE A 374 -12.93 -6.14 -11.32
CA ILE A 374 -11.88 -7.01 -11.87
C ILE A 374 -12.50 -8.25 -12.54
N CYS A 375 -13.54 -8.85 -11.95
CA CYS A 375 -14.23 -9.99 -12.56
C CYS A 375 -15.08 -9.59 -13.77
N LYS A 376 -15.47 -8.33 -13.90
CA LYS A 376 -16.18 -7.82 -15.08
C LYS A 376 -15.24 -7.65 -16.28
N LEU A 377 -13.99 -7.26 -16.03
CA LEU A 377 -12.90 -7.27 -17.02
C LEU A 377 -12.47 -8.70 -17.36
N TYR A 378 -12.37 -9.59 -16.36
CA TYR A 378 -11.95 -10.99 -16.55
C TYR A 378 -13.02 -11.89 -17.20
N ASN A 379 -14.31 -11.67 -16.94
CA ASN A 379 -15.41 -12.45 -17.55
C ASN A 379 -15.66 -12.13 -19.03
N LYS A 380 -15.08 -11.05 -19.57
CA LYS A 380 -15.06 -10.85 -21.03
C LYS A 380 -14.14 -11.85 -21.73
N GLU A 381 -13.19 -12.45 -21.00
CA GLU A 381 -12.15 -13.29 -21.61
C GLU A 381 -12.31 -14.79 -21.33
N LYS A 382 -12.88 -15.24 -20.20
CA LYS A 382 -13.13 -16.69 -19.96
C LYS A 382 -14.32 -16.98 -19.03
N ASN A 383 -15.12 -17.99 -19.41
CA ASN A 383 -16.19 -18.61 -18.62
C ASN A 383 -15.63 -19.26 -17.34
N SER A 384 -15.42 -18.51 -16.26
CA SER A 384 -15.09 -19.10 -14.96
C SER A 384 -15.82 -18.39 -13.82
N SER A 385 -16.45 -19.19 -12.97
CA SER A 385 -17.11 -18.74 -11.75
C SER A 385 -16.10 -18.54 -10.61
N THR A 386 -16.52 -17.68 -9.68
CA THR A 386 -15.90 -17.36 -8.38
C THR A 386 -14.64 -16.49 -8.37
N CYS A 387 -14.85 -15.28 -7.82
CA CYS A 387 -13.96 -14.17 -7.59
C CYS A 387 -13.26 -14.29 -6.22
N LYS A 388 -12.02 -13.81 -6.12
CA LYS A 388 -11.20 -13.73 -4.89
C LYS A 388 -11.93 -13.13 -3.67
N TRP A 389 -12.96 -12.32 -3.89
CA TRP A 389 -13.76 -11.67 -2.84
C TRP A 389 -14.72 -12.61 -2.10
N CYS A 390 -15.17 -13.69 -2.75
CA CYS A 390 -16.14 -14.61 -2.13
C CYS A 390 -15.48 -15.73 -1.34
N PHE A 391 -14.18 -15.92 -1.61
CA PHE A 391 -13.26 -16.69 -0.79
C PHE A 391 -12.95 -15.98 0.54
N ILE A 392 -12.86 -14.65 0.54
CA ILE A 392 -12.52 -13.86 1.74
C ILE A 392 -13.74 -13.66 2.67
N ALA A 393 -14.96 -13.67 2.12
CA ALA A 393 -16.20 -13.44 2.87
C ALA A 393 -16.83 -14.69 3.52
N ASN A 394 -16.15 -15.85 3.50
CA ASN A 394 -16.50 -17.07 4.24
C ASN A 394 -17.88 -17.71 3.95
N TYR A 395 -18.38 -17.65 2.70
CA TYR A 395 -19.73 -18.15 2.35
C TYR A 395 -19.80 -19.55 1.70
N ILE A 396 -18.71 -20.30 1.51
CA ILE A 396 -18.78 -21.68 0.94
C ILE A 396 -17.68 -22.58 1.56
N SER A 397 -18.07 -23.81 1.93
CA SER A 397 -17.18 -24.94 2.23
C SER A 397 -16.51 -25.46 0.95
N ILE A 398 -15.17 -25.39 0.87
CA ILE A 398 -14.42 -25.68 -0.37
C ILE A 398 -14.30 -27.19 -0.63
N LEU A 399 -14.71 -27.62 -1.83
CA LEU A 399 -14.31 -28.88 -2.46
C LEU A 399 -12.94 -28.73 -3.16
N PHE A 400 -12.17 -29.82 -3.15
CA PHE A 400 -10.76 -29.95 -3.55
C PHE A 400 -10.34 -29.34 -4.92
N GLN A 401 -11.28 -29.04 -5.81
CA GLN A 401 -10.99 -28.60 -7.19
C GLN A 401 -10.61 -27.10 -7.33
N GLU A 402 -10.91 -26.25 -6.34
CA GLU A 402 -10.64 -24.79 -6.41
C GLU A 402 -9.29 -24.33 -5.83
N VAL A 403 -8.47 -25.23 -5.26
CA VAL A 403 -7.10 -24.96 -4.75
C VAL A 403 -6.08 -24.78 -5.91
N THR A 404 -6.56 -24.73 -7.15
CA THR A 404 -5.77 -24.68 -8.39
C THR A 404 -5.57 -23.26 -8.97
N LYS A 405 -6.11 -22.21 -8.34
CA LYS A 405 -5.96 -20.81 -8.82
C LYS A 405 -4.69 -20.13 -8.28
N GLU A 406 -3.90 -19.55 -9.18
CA GLU A 406 -2.66 -18.80 -8.94
C GLU A 406 -2.81 -17.74 -7.84
N GLY A 407 -2.21 -17.98 -6.67
CA GLY A 407 -2.13 -17.00 -5.58
C GLY A 407 -0.75 -16.98 -4.93
N ASP A 408 -0.44 -15.93 -4.16
CA ASP A 408 0.81 -15.83 -3.39
C ASP A 408 0.74 -16.69 -2.10
N TYR A 409 0.52 -17.99 -2.27
CA TYR A 409 0.42 -18.97 -1.20
C TYR A 409 1.52 -20.02 -1.32
N LEU A 410 2.21 -20.27 -0.21
CA LEU A 410 3.07 -21.43 0.00
C LEU A 410 2.23 -22.56 0.59
N TYR A 411 2.05 -23.64 -0.16
CA TYR A 411 1.41 -24.87 0.27
C TYR A 411 2.46 -25.85 0.78
N ILE A 412 2.24 -26.37 1.99
CA ILE A 412 3.11 -27.35 2.65
C ILE A 412 2.28 -28.60 2.88
N ALA A 413 2.62 -29.70 2.21
CA ALA A 413 1.98 -31.00 2.44
C ALA A 413 2.79 -31.77 3.50
N THR A 414 2.49 -31.52 4.78
CA THR A 414 3.13 -32.23 5.91
C THR A 414 2.15 -32.41 7.07
N PRO A 415 2.12 -33.58 7.72
CA PRO A 415 1.36 -33.79 8.95
C PRO A 415 2.11 -33.15 10.13
N LEU A 416 1.95 -31.85 10.35
CA LEU A 416 2.52 -31.16 11.52
C LEU A 416 1.44 -30.56 12.43
N PRO A 417 1.59 -30.69 13.76
CA PRO A 417 0.70 -30.05 14.72
C PRO A 417 0.73 -28.52 14.60
N LYS A 418 -0.44 -27.87 14.66
CA LYS A 418 -0.64 -26.40 14.58
C LYS A 418 0.27 -25.58 15.48
N LYS A 419 0.65 -26.10 16.66
CA LYS A 419 1.58 -25.43 17.60
C LYS A 419 3.01 -25.34 17.05
N VAL A 420 3.49 -26.36 16.34
CA VAL A 420 4.84 -26.38 15.75
C VAL A 420 4.95 -25.34 14.63
N ILE A 421 3.89 -25.23 13.83
CA ILE A 421 3.78 -24.27 12.71
C ILE A 421 3.85 -22.83 13.23
N LYS A 422 3.09 -22.49 14.28
CA LYS A 422 3.10 -21.14 14.87
C LYS A 422 4.44 -20.74 15.47
N ASN A 423 5.20 -21.70 15.99
CA ASN A 423 6.49 -21.42 16.63
C ASN A 423 7.65 -21.32 15.62
N LYS A 424 7.53 -21.99 14.45
CA LYS A 424 8.58 -22.03 13.43
C LYS A 424 8.42 -20.99 12.32
N ILE A 425 7.23 -20.45 12.10
CA ILE A 425 7.00 -19.39 11.11
C ILE A 425 7.43 -18.03 11.69
N PRO A 426 8.21 -17.21 10.96
CA PRO A 426 8.61 -15.89 11.43
C PRO A 426 7.38 -15.05 11.80
N LYS A 427 7.39 -14.41 12.99
CA LYS A 427 6.26 -13.65 13.57
C LYS A 427 5.64 -12.58 12.64
N LYS A 428 6.40 -12.12 11.63
CA LYS A 428 5.95 -11.14 10.62
C LYS A 428 5.12 -11.75 9.48
N THR A 429 5.05 -13.08 9.37
CA THR A 429 4.31 -13.79 8.31
C THR A 429 2.88 -14.05 8.78
N LYS A 430 1.87 -13.51 8.07
CA LYS A 430 0.46 -13.77 8.40
C LYS A 430 0.07 -15.20 7.97
N VAL A 431 -0.05 -16.10 8.95
CA VAL A 431 -0.58 -17.45 8.72
C VAL A 431 -2.10 -17.37 8.64
N ASN A 432 -2.62 -17.31 7.41
CA ASN A 432 -4.04 -17.04 7.21
C ASN A 432 -4.94 -18.29 7.31
N PHE A 433 -4.47 -19.52 7.00
CA PHE A 433 -5.33 -20.71 7.03
C PHE A 433 -4.58 -22.02 7.36
N VAL A 434 -5.24 -22.94 8.08
CA VAL A 434 -4.89 -24.37 8.15
C VAL A 434 -6.09 -25.10 7.57
N LEU A 435 -5.93 -25.70 6.38
CA LEU A 435 -6.97 -26.50 5.76
C LEU A 435 -6.66 -27.98 6.04
N ASN A 436 -7.60 -28.71 6.63
CA ASN A 436 -7.46 -30.14 6.83
C ASN A 436 -8.23 -30.84 5.70
N PHE A 437 -7.52 -31.44 4.74
CA PHE A 437 -8.13 -32.16 3.62
C PHE A 437 -8.11 -33.66 3.93
N GLN A 438 -9.23 -34.35 3.74
CA GLN A 438 -9.37 -35.78 4.07
C GLN A 438 -8.60 -36.70 3.10
N ASP A 439 -8.27 -36.25 1.88
CA ASP A 439 -7.66 -37.10 0.85
C ASP A 439 -6.15 -36.86 0.65
N PHE A 440 -5.59 -35.83 1.26
CA PHE A 440 -4.15 -35.55 1.27
C PHE A 440 -3.76 -35.23 2.70
N ASN A 441 -2.86 -36.02 3.30
CA ASN A 441 -2.24 -35.73 4.60
C ASN A 441 -2.03 -34.22 4.76
N SER A 442 -2.88 -33.59 5.59
CA SER A 442 -2.99 -32.15 5.89
C SER A 442 -2.08 -31.19 5.09
N ILE A 443 -2.66 -30.47 4.10
CA ILE A 443 -1.97 -29.40 3.36
C ILE A 443 -2.20 -28.05 4.02
N ILE A 444 -1.13 -27.37 4.40
CA ILE A 444 -1.18 -26.03 5.01
C ILE A 444 -0.89 -24.98 3.95
N GLY A 445 -1.81 -24.04 3.73
CA GLY A 445 -1.61 -22.87 2.87
C GLY A 445 -1.17 -21.65 3.69
N ILE A 446 0.08 -21.23 3.53
CA ILE A 446 0.62 -20.02 4.14
C ILE A 446 0.60 -18.90 3.10
N TYR A 447 -0.09 -17.80 3.39
CA TYR A 447 0.00 -16.63 2.53
C TYR A 447 1.36 -15.96 2.71
N ILE A 448 2.16 -15.93 1.65
CA ILE A 448 3.45 -15.24 1.63
C ILE A 448 3.39 -14.30 0.44
N SER A 449 2.94 -13.06 0.68
CA SER A 449 2.92 -12.07 -0.38
C SER A 449 4.33 -11.81 -0.87
N TYR A 450 4.49 -11.61 -2.17
CA TYR A 450 5.79 -11.24 -2.71
C TYR A 450 6.39 -9.99 -2.05
N ALA A 451 5.55 -9.01 -1.72
CA ALA A 451 5.95 -7.83 -0.96
C ALA A 451 6.52 -8.17 0.42
N SER A 452 6.01 -9.22 1.08
CA SER A 452 6.55 -9.70 2.37
C SER A 452 7.91 -10.37 2.23
N ILE A 453 8.21 -10.95 1.07
CA ILE A 453 9.52 -11.53 0.73
C ILE A 453 10.55 -10.43 0.58
N ILE A 454 10.21 -9.35 -0.12
CA ILE A 454 11.15 -8.26 -0.42
C ILE A 454 11.26 -7.23 0.71
N GLY A 455 10.31 -7.23 1.65
CA GLY A 455 10.33 -6.35 2.82
C GLY A 455 9.82 -4.92 2.56
N SER A 456 9.37 -4.63 1.35
CA SER A 456 8.60 -3.45 0.93
C SER A 456 7.95 -3.73 -0.43
N GLU A 457 6.77 -3.15 -0.71
CA GLU A 457 6.36 -2.98 -2.10
C GLU A 457 7.39 -2.05 -2.75
N PRO A 458 8.13 -2.49 -3.79
CA PRO A 458 9.06 -1.61 -4.48
C PRO A 458 8.25 -0.42 -4.99
N GLN A 459 8.51 0.77 -4.47
CA GLN A 459 7.65 1.92 -4.72
C GLN A 459 7.61 2.34 -6.20
N ASN A 460 8.44 1.77 -7.10
CA ASN A 460 8.48 2.15 -8.52
C ASN A 460 9.09 1.11 -9.49
N THR A 461 9.33 -0.14 -9.11
CA THR A 461 9.93 -1.15 -10.01
C THR A 461 9.01 -2.34 -10.20
N GLN A 462 8.46 -2.50 -11.41
CA GLN A 462 7.82 -3.74 -11.83
C GLN A 462 8.87 -4.85 -11.82
N ILE A 463 8.83 -5.73 -10.81
CA ILE A 463 9.74 -6.85 -10.76
C ILE A 463 9.26 -7.92 -11.73
N THR A 464 10.17 -8.36 -12.60
CA THR A 464 9.86 -9.34 -13.65
C THR A 464 9.57 -10.73 -13.04
N TYR A 465 8.77 -11.54 -13.75
CA TYR A 465 8.42 -12.89 -13.33
C TYR A 465 9.64 -13.78 -12.99
N PRO A 466 10.75 -13.78 -13.77
CA PRO A 466 11.93 -14.57 -13.45
C PRO A 466 12.56 -14.22 -12.09
N VAL A 467 12.58 -12.95 -11.72
CA VAL A 467 13.11 -12.49 -10.44
C VAL A 467 12.19 -12.96 -9.31
N LYS A 468 10.87 -12.79 -9.50
CA LYS A 468 9.86 -13.26 -8.54
C LYS A 468 10.00 -14.77 -8.29
N LYS A 469 10.09 -15.56 -9.36
CA LYS A 469 10.28 -17.01 -9.29
C LYS A 469 11.52 -17.37 -8.47
N ASN A 470 12.70 -16.86 -8.83
CA ASN A 470 13.97 -17.22 -8.16
C ASN A 470 14.05 -16.78 -6.69
N LEU A 471 13.42 -15.66 -6.33
CA LEU A 471 13.32 -15.24 -4.92
C LEU A 471 12.45 -16.20 -4.09
N ILE A 472 11.34 -16.70 -4.67
CA ILE A 472 10.50 -17.71 -4.03
C ILE A 472 11.26 -19.04 -3.92
N ILE A 473 12.02 -19.45 -4.94
CA ILE A 473 12.89 -20.64 -4.88
C ILE A 473 13.89 -20.53 -3.73
N ALA A 474 14.56 -19.38 -3.58
CA ALA A 474 15.50 -19.16 -2.48
C ALA A 474 14.85 -19.31 -1.09
N LEU A 475 13.58 -18.93 -0.96
CA LEU A 475 12.83 -19.12 0.28
C LEU A 475 12.45 -20.58 0.53
N PHE A 476 12.23 -21.37 -0.51
CA PHE A 476 11.90 -22.79 -0.34
C PHE A 476 12.97 -23.50 0.47
N HIS A 477 14.25 -23.12 0.36
CA HIS A 477 15.31 -23.71 1.16
C HIS A 477 15.11 -23.51 2.67
N LYS A 478 14.68 -22.31 3.11
CA LYS A 478 14.37 -22.02 4.53
C LYS A 478 13.24 -22.91 5.05
N PHE A 479 12.26 -23.21 4.20
CA PHE A 479 11.11 -24.03 4.56
C PHE A 479 11.41 -25.53 4.41
N TYR A 480 12.21 -25.93 3.42
CA TYR A 480 12.53 -27.31 3.13
C TYR A 480 13.16 -28.01 4.34
N GLY A 481 14.15 -27.37 4.97
CA GLY A 481 14.78 -27.90 6.18
C GLY A 481 13.85 -28.01 7.38
N LEU A 482 12.76 -27.23 7.42
CA LEU A 482 11.78 -27.24 8.51
C LEU A 482 10.67 -28.27 8.32
N PHE A 483 10.35 -28.58 7.06
CA PHE A 483 9.13 -29.29 6.70
C PHE A 483 9.38 -30.66 6.06
N LEU A 484 10.58 -30.97 5.55
CA LEU A 484 10.92 -32.30 4.96
C LEU A 484 9.90 -32.81 3.93
N GLY A 485 9.09 -31.94 3.34
CA GLY A 485 7.85 -32.30 2.64
C GLY A 485 7.67 -31.55 1.32
N ASN A 486 6.53 -31.80 0.68
CA ASN A 486 6.23 -31.21 -0.63
C ASN A 486 5.88 -29.72 -0.47
N LEU A 487 6.63 -28.85 -1.14
CA LEU A 487 6.44 -27.40 -1.12
C LEU A 487 5.95 -26.92 -2.48
N HIS A 488 4.79 -26.29 -2.52
CA HIS A 488 4.25 -25.75 -3.75
C HIS A 488 3.92 -24.28 -3.56
N TYR A 489 4.27 -23.41 -4.48
CA TYR A 489 3.89 -22.00 -4.44
C TYR A 489 2.89 -21.69 -5.54
N GLY A 490 1.76 -21.12 -5.17
CA GLY A 490 0.69 -20.66 -6.05
C GLY A 490 -0.14 -21.72 -6.76
N LYS A 491 0.42 -22.89 -7.10
CA LYS A 491 -0.35 -24.02 -7.63
C LYS A 491 0.23 -25.35 -7.18
N ILE A 492 -0.61 -26.16 -6.54
CA ILE A 492 -0.30 -27.54 -6.17
C ILE A 492 -0.33 -28.39 -7.44
N THR A 493 0.75 -29.12 -7.71
CA THR A 493 0.80 -30.08 -8.81
C THR A 493 0.41 -31.46 -8.28
N GLN A 494 -0.52 -32.14 -8.95
CA GLN A 494 -0.92 -33.51 -8.61
C GLN A 494 0.14 -34.55 -9.03
N ASN A 495 1.14 -34.14 -9.82
CA ASN A 495 2.19 -35.00 -10.34
C ASN A 495 3.52 -34.79 -9.61
N ILE A 496 4.02 -35.86 -8.98
CA ILE A 496 5.41 -36.36 -8.73
C ILE A 496 6.48 -35.39 -8.20
N SER A 497 6.48 -34.10 -8.53
CA SER A 497 7.49 -33.15 -8.07
C SER A 497 7.29 -32.76 -6.62
N LYS A 498 8.28 -33.02 -5.77
CA LYS A 498 8.29 -32.55 -4.37
C LYS A 498 8.24 -31.02 -4.27
N PHE A 499 8.65 -30.29 -5.30
CA PHE A 499 8.65 -28.83 -5.31
C PHE A 499 8.04 -28.28 -6.59
N SER A 500 7.17 -27.26 -6.46
CA SER A 500 6.70 -26.50 -7.62
C SER A 500 6.48 -25.02 -7.31
N ILE A 501 6.60 -24.16 -8.33
CA ILE A 501 6.22 -22.75 -8.26
C ILE A 501 5.38 -22.42 -9.49
N PHE A 502 4.20 -21.85 -9.28
CA PHE A 502 3.20 -21.57 -10.32
C PHE A 502 2.86 -22.79 -11.19
N GLY A 503 3.02 -24.00 -10.64
CA GLY A 503 2.76 -25.26 -11.33
C GLY A 503 3.95 -25.82 -12.12
N GLU A 504 5.07 -25.10 -12.18
CA GLU A 504 6.32 -25.59 -12.76
C GLU A 504 7.11 -26.37 -11.70
N SER A 505 7.55 -27.59 -12.03
CA SER A 505 8.40 -28.41 -11.16
C SER A 505 9.77 -27.76 -10.97
N ILE A 506 10.32 -27.88 -9.76
CA ILE A 506 11.63 -27.35 -9.40
C ILE A 506 12.47 -28.44 -8.74
N SER A 507 13.75 -28.49 -9.04
CA SER A 507 14.68 -29.46 -8.45
C SER A 507 15.19 -29.01 -7.07
N LEU A 508 15.68 -29.94 -6.27
CA LEU A 508 16.35 -29.59 -5.00
C LEU A 508 17.64 -28.79 -5.24
N ASP A 509 18.35 -29.11 -6.32
CA ASP A 509 19.56 -28.39 -6.76
C ASP A 509 19.26 -26.92 -7.06
N GLU A 510 18.16 -26.63 -7.78
CA GLU A 510 17.71 -25.26 -8.04
C GLU A 510 17.39 -24.51 -6.74
N ILE A 511 16.76 -25.18 -5.77
CA ILE A 511 16.45 -24.61 -4.44
C ILE A 511 17.74 -24.27 -3.67
N GLN A 512 18.72 -25.17 -3.68
CA GLN A 512 20.01 -24.98 -3.04
C GLN A 512 20.78 -23.82 -3.69
N LYS A 513 20.91 -23.83 -5.03
CA LYS A 513 21.56 -22.77 -5.80
C LYS A 513 20.93 -21.40 -5.56
N SER A 514 19.61 -21.27 -5.66
CA SER A 514 18.93 -19.99 -5.38
C SER A 514 19.15 -19.52 -3.93
N SER A 515 19.20 -20.44 -2.96
CA SER A 515 19.45 -20.09 -1.56
C SER A 515 20.86 -19.59 -1.32
N ILE A 516 21.87 -20.20 -1.95
CA ILE A 516 23.27 -19.77 -1.85
C ILE A 516 23.45 -18.41 -2.51
N ILE A 517 22.91 -18.23 -3.72
CA ILE A 517 22.91 -16.93 -4.41
C ILE A 517 22.28 -15.85 -3.52
N TYR A 518 21.14 -16.16 -2.92
CA TYR A 518 20.49 -15.24 -1.98
C TYR A 518 21.38 -14.93 -0.76
N LYS A 519 22.01 -15.95 -0.15
CA LYS A 519 22.91 -15.76 1.01
C LYS A 519 24.08 -14.82 0.64
N ILE A 520 24.69 -15.02 -0.52
CA ILE A 520 25.78 -14.17 -1.04
C ILE A 520 25.29 -12.74 -1.22
N CYS A 521 24.18 -12.53 -1.94
CA CYS A 521 23.70 -11.16 -2.17
C CYS A 521 23.21 -10.47 -0.89
N ASN A 522 22.65 -11.22 0.07
CA ASN A 522 22.19 -10.67 1.34
C ASN A 522 23.35 -10.24 2.25
N LYS A 523 24.50 -10.93 2.19
CA LYS A 523 25.73 -10.51 2.89
C LYS A 523 26.27 -9.18 2.38
N TYR A 524 26.10 -8.90 1.08
CA TYR A 524 26.49 -7.63 0.46
C TYR A 524 25.51 -6.48 0.76
N ALA A 525 24.22 -6.77 0.89
CA ALA A 525 23.21 -5.75 1.10
C ALA A 525 23.44 -4.99 2.42
N ARG A 526 23.57 -3.66 2.35
CA ARG A 526 23.95 -2.72 3.44
C ARG A 526 23.17 -2.84 4.76
N TYR A 527 22.04 -3.55 4.76
CA TYR A 527 21.17 -3.76 5.92
C TYR A 527 20.72 -5.22 6.11
N GLY A 528 21.33 -6.19 5.43
CA GLY A 528 21.06 -7.63 5.65
C GLY A 528 19.63 -8.11 5.38
N GLU A 529 18.82 -7.33 4.66
CA GLU A 529 17.45 -7.66 4.28
C GLU A 529 17.24 -7.52 2.76
N TYR A 530 16.25 -8.25 2.21
CA TYR A 530 15.87 -8.24 0.79
C TYR A 530 15.60 -6.84 0.18
N ARG A 531 15.47 -5.79 1.01
CA ARG A 531 15.07 -4.42 0.65
C ARG A 531 16.04 -3.65 -0.23
N VAL A 532 17.32 -4.07 -0.28
CA VAL A 532 18.38 -3.37 -1.03
C VAL A 532 19.10 -4.34 -1.99
N LEU A 533 18.43 -5.45 -2.32
CA LEU A 533 18.98 -6.42 -3.25
C LEU A 533 19.03 -5.82 -4.65
N ASP A 534 20.22 -5.76 -5.25
CA ASP A 534 20.36 -5.45 -6.66
C ASP A 534 19.85 -6.63 -7.49
N ILE A 535 18.67 -6.44 -8.09
CA ILE A 535 17.96 -7.45 -8.85
C ILE A 535 18.78 -7.93 -10.06
N ASP A 536 19.53 -7.03 -10.70
CA ASP A 536 20.30 -7.36 -11.89
C ASP A 536 21.47 -8.26 -11.51
N ILE A 537 22.18 -7.94 -10.43
CA ILE A 537 23.25 -8.80 -9.89
C ILE A 537 22.69 -10.16 -9.46
N PHE A 538 21.54 -10.18 -8.77
CA PHE A 538 20.89 -11.42 -8.33
C PHE A 538 20.55 -12.33 -9.50
N MET A 539 19.99 -11.79 -10.58
CA MET A 539 19.68 -12.57 -11.78
C MET A 539 20.93 -13.00 -12.55
N HIS A 540 22.00 -12.21 -12.47
CA HIS A 540 23.27 -12.53 -13.13
C HIS A 540 23.96 -13.73 -12.51
N PHE A 541 23.81 -13.97 -11.20
CA PHE A 541 24.37 -15.14 -10.53
C PHE A 541 23.90 -16.47 -11.15
N PHE A 542 22.65 -16.55 -11.61
CA PHE A 542 22.12 -17.75 -12.25
C PHE A 542 22.73 -18.05 -13.63
N LYS A 543 23.42 -17.06 -14.24
CA LYS A 543 24.04 -17.19 -15.56
C LYS A 543 25.55 -17.26 -15.49
N ASN A 544 26.16 -16.45 -14.63
CA ASN A 544 27.60 -16.34 -14.47
C ASN A 544 27.93 -15.93 -13.01
N PRO A 545 28.05 -16.91 -12.09
CA PRO A 545 28.30 -16.65 -10.67
C PRO A 545 29.56 -15.84 -10.40
N ARG A 546 30.66 -16.13 -11.10
CA ARG A 546 31.96 -15.44 -10.95
C ARG A 546 31.88 -13.99 -11.36
N HIS A 547 31.25 -13.69 -12.50
CA HIS A 547 31.00 -12.31 -12.94
C HIS A 547 30.04 -11.59 -11.99
N ALA A 548 28.97 -12.24 -11.52
CA ALA A 548 28.05 -11.62 -10.57
C ALA A 548 28.75 -11.24 -9.26
N LEU A 549 29.65 -12.10 -8.77
CA LEU A 549 30.47 -11.79 -7.61
C LEU A 549 31.49 -10.68 -7.90
N ASN A 550 32.08 -10.64 -9.11
CA ASN A 550 32.93 -9.52 -9.53
C ASN A 550 32.17 -8.18 -9.48
N LEU A 551 30.91 -8.14 -9.92
CA LEU A 551 30.07 -6.94 -9.83
C LEU A 551 29.83 -6.52 -8.38
N ILE A 552 29.62 -7.49 -7.47
CA ILE A 552 29.55 -7.21 -6.03
C ILE A 552 30.87 -6.62 -5.54
N PHE A 553 32.02 -7.21 -5.87
CA PHE A 553 33.33 -6.70 -5.46
C PHE A 553 33.58 -5.28 -5.98
N ARG A 554 33.21 -4.98 -7.24
CA ARG A 554 33.30 -3.62 -7.79
C ARG A 554 32.50 -2.61 -6.98
N LYS A 555 31.29 -2.97 -6.54
CA LYS A 555 30.48 -2.09 -5.68
C LYS A 555 31.01 -2.01 -4.24
N LEU A 556 31.61 -3.10 -3.75
CA LEU A 556 32.18 -3.19 -2.41
C LEU A 556 33.53 -2.50 -2.26
N LEU A 557 34.29 -2.24 -3.33
CA LEU A 557 35.52 -1.45 -3.25
C LEU A 557 35.32 -0.03 -2.66
N GLN A 558 34.06 0.40 -2.47
CA GLN A 558 33.66 1.65 -1.81
C GLN A 558 33.34 1.49 -0.31
N SER A 559 33.32 0.27 0.22
CA SER A 559 32.94 -0.07 1.60
C SER A 559 33.92 -1.10 2.18
N ASN A 560 34.43 -0.86 3.39
CA ASN A 560 35.41 -1.74 4.06
C ASN A 560 34.79 -3.11 4.41
N LEU A 561 34.78 -4.06 3.47
CA LEU A 561 34.38 -5.44 3.74
C LEU A 561 35.61 -6.23 4.18
N GLU A 562 35.45 -7.03 5.23
CA GLU A 562 36.52 -7.89 5.76
C GLU A 562 36.87 -9.01 4.77
N ASN A 563 38.17 -9.33 4.64
CA ASN A 563 38.68 -10.38 3.75
C ASN A 563 38.03 -11.76 4.01
N GLU A 564 37.64 -12.05 5.26
CA GLU A 564 36.96 -13.28 5.63
C GLU A 564 35.60 -13.42 4.93
N ASN A 565 34.84 -12.33 4.81
CA ASN A 565 33.55 -12.33 4.13
C ASN A 565 33.72 -12.56 2.62
N ILE A 566 34.75 -11.94 2.03
CA ILE A 566 35.10 -12.14 0.61
C ILE A 566 35.48 -13.61 0.39
N LYS A 567 36.34 -14.17 1.24
CA LYS A 567 36.77 -15.57 1.20
C LYS A 567 35.59 -16.53 1.33
N GLU A 568 34.65 -16.29 2.24
CA GLU A 568 33.44 -17.11 2.36
C GLU A 568 32.57 -17.03 1.10
N MET A 569 32.39 -15.84 0.53
CA MET A 569 31.58 -15.67 -0.69
C MET A 569 32.20 -16.40 -1.89
N ILE A 570 33.52 -16.32 -2.08
CA ILE A 570 34.22 -17.04 -3.15
C ILE A 570 34.06 -18.56 -2.94
N ASN A 571 34.28 -19.05 -1.72
CA ASN A 571 34.11 -20.47 -1.41
C ASN A 571 32.67 -20.96 -1.68
N LEU A 572 31.66 -20.17 -1.37
CA LEU A 572 30.26 -20.51 -1.66
C LEU A 572 29.97 -20.55 -3.17
N VAL A 573 30.55 -19.63 -3.95
CA VAL A 573 30.38 -19.62 -5.41
C VAL A 573 31.03 -20.86 -6.02
N GLU A 574 32.27 -21.15 -5.65
CA GLU A 574 33.07 -22.20 -6.30
C GLU A 574 32.60 -23.59 -5.94
N LYS A 575 32.26 -23.83 -4.67
CA LYS A 575 31.82 -25.17 -4.23
C LYS A 575 30.41 -25.52 -4.69
N GLU A 576 29.55 -24.53 -4.84
CA GLU A 576 28.10 -24.80 -4.92
C GLU A 576 27.42 -24.24 -6.17
N LEU A 577 28.02 -23.26 -6.86
CA LEU A 577 27.40 -22.59 -8.02
C LEU A 577 28.16 -22.79 -9.33
N VAL A 578 29.40 -23.23 -9.27
CA VAL A 578 30.23 -23.45 -10.46
C VAL A 578 30.46 -24.93 -10.65
N ASP A 579 30.19 -25.43 -11.86
CA ASP A 579 30.53 -26.79 -12.23
C ASP A 579 32.02 -26.83 -12.64
N ASP A 580 32.87 -27.41 -11.78
CA ASP A 580 34.35 -27.35 -11.82
C ASP A 580 35.00 -27.89 -13.11
N ASP A 581 34.30 -28.76 -13.84
CA ASP A 581 34.93 -29.59 -14.87
C ASP A 581 35.17 -28.89 -16.22
N LEU A 582 34.64 -27.67 -16.45
CA LEU A 582 34.59 -27.11 -17.83
C LEU A 582 35.05 -25.66 -18.02
N ASP A 583 35.42 -24.91 -16.99
CA ASP A 583 35.78 -23.49 -17.17
C ASP A 583 37.27 -23.26 -17.40
N TRP A 584 37.74 -23.60 -18.61
CA TRP A 584 39.11 -23.31 -19.07
C TRP A 584 39.44 -21.81 -19.07
N ILE A 585 38.43 -20.94 -19.20
CA ILE A 585 38.60 -19.48 -19.22
C ILE A 585 39.00 -19.00 -17.83
N PHE A 586 38.35 -19.50 -16.79
CA PHE A 586 38.74 -19.19 -15.41
C PHE A 586 40.14 -19.70 -15.09
N LYS A 587 40.47 -20.96 -15.43
CA LYS A 587 41.81 -21.54 -15.17
C LYS A 587 42.92 -20.73 -15.84
N LEU A 588 42.72 -20.40 -17.12
CA LEU A 588 43.69 -19.58 -17.88
C LEU A 588 43.73 -18.13 -17.40
N GLY A 589 42.60 -17.59 -16.96
CA GLY A 589 42.51 -16.28 -16.32
C GLY A 589 43.26 -16.22 -14.99
N LEU A 590 43.17 -17.27 -14.19
CA LEU A 590 43.84 -17.38 -12.90
C LEU A 590 45.36 -17.52 -13.06
N GLU A 591 45.80 -18.35 -14.01
CA GLU A 591 47.21 -18.44 -14.40
C GLU A 591 47.75 -17.09 -14.89
N LEU A 592 46.95 -16.37 -15.68
CA LEU A 592 47.29 -15.01 -16.10
C LEU A 592 47.44 -14.06 -14.90
N THR A 593 46.46 -14.05 -13.99
CA THR A 593 46.52 -13.23 -12.77
C THR A 593 47.73 -13.58 -11.92
N GLU A 594 47.98 -14.86 -11.66
CA GLU A 594 49.15 -15.35 -10.91
C GLU A 594 50.45 -14.87 -11.53
N LYS A 595 50.64 -15.06 -12.85
CA LYS A 595 51.85 -14.64 -13.54
C LYS A 595 52.04 -13.13 -13.49
N LEU A 596 50.98 -12.36 -13.63
CA LEU A 596 51.05 -10.90 -13.54
C LEU A 596 51.43 -10.44 -12.12
N VAL A 597 50.93 -11.10 -11.06
CA VAL A 597 51.33 -10.80 -9.67
C VAL A 597 52.80 -11.19 -9.43
N GLN A 598 53.21 -12.40 -9.83
CA GLN A 598 54.58 -12.91 -9.66
C GLN A 598 55.62 -12.01 -10.35
N LEU A 599 55.28 -11.46 -11.51
CA LEU A 599 56.14 -10.55 -12.27
C LEU A 599 56.09 -9.10 -11.75
N GLY A 600 55.29 -8.82 -10.71
CA GLY A 600 55.12 -7.47 -10.15
C GLY A 600 54.38 -6.50 -11.07
N LEU A 601 53.62 -7.00 -12.05
CA LEU A 601 52.91 -6.20 -13.05
C LEU A 601 51.53 -5.75 -12.58
N ILE A 602 50.96 -6.43 -11.58
CA ILE A 602 49.77 -6.01 -10.84
C ILE A 602 50.02 -6.21 -9.34
N ASP A 603 49.51 -5.30 -8.52
CA ASP A 603 49.66 -5.38 -7.07
C ASP A 603 48.75 -6.49 -6.51
N GLY A 604 49.31 -7.35 -5.65
CA GLY A 604 48.51 -8.27 -4.83
C GLY A 604 47.63 -7.51 -3.83
N ILE A 605 46.54 -8.12 -3.38
CA ILE A 605 45.56 -7.47 -2.49
C ILE A 605 46.13 -7.23 -1.08
N GLU A 606 47.15 -7.97 -0.68
CA GLU A 606 47.85 -7.79 0.60
C GLU A 606 48.70 -6.50 0.67
N SER A 607 48.87 -5.77 -0.44
CA SER A 607 49.83 -4.64 -0.51
C SER A 607 49.37 -3.29 0.08
N LYS A 608 48.19 -3.21 0.73
CA LYS A 608 47.72 -1.94 1.32
C LYS A 608 47.31 -2.06 2.78
N ASP A 609 48.30 -1.90 3.66
CA ASP A 609 48.12 -1.20 4.92
C ASP A 609 47.65 0.24 4.64
N CYS A 610 46.33 0.43 4.50
CA CYS A 610 45.70 1.76 4.50
C CYS A 610 45.54 2.30 5.94
N THR A 611 46.53 2.12 6.80
CA THR A 611 46.49 2.51 8.23
C THR A 611 47.23 3.81 8.56
N SER A 612 47.87 4.48 7.59
CA SER A 612 48.42 5.82 7.81
C SER A 612 47.35 6.91 7.71
N VAL A 613 46.69 7.19 8.83
CA VAL A 613 45.84 8.38 9.02
C VAL A 613 46.72 9.64 8.96
N PRO A 614 46.43 10.66 8.12
CA PRO A 614 47.21 11.89 8.08
C PRO A 614 46.88 12.80 9.28
N ASN A 615 47.90 13.32 9.94
CA ASN A 615 47.81 14.13 11.16
C ASN A 615 47.37 15.60 10.96
N SER A 616 46.56 15.94 9.94
CA SER A 616 46.09 17.32 9.77
C SER A 616 44.65 17.45 9.21
N PRO A 617 43.79 18.30 9.81
CA PRO A 617 42.43 18.55 9.32
C PRO A 617 42.36 19.26 7.96
N LEU A 618 43.45 19.92 7.51
CA LEU A 618 43.47 20.66 6.25
C LEU A 618 43.74 19.74 5.04
N ASP A 619 44.48 18.64 5.22
CA ASP A 619 44.73 17.65 4.17
C ASP A 619 43.50 16.77 3.86
N SER A 620 42.50 16.80 4.73
CA SER A 620 41.27 16.02 4.63
C SER A 620 40.26 16.60 3.63
N LEU A 621 40.29 17.92 3.38
CA LEU A 621 39.34 18.61 2.50
C LEU A 621 39.82 18.68 1.04
N THR A 622 41.12 18.85 0.83
CA THR A 622 41.70 18.86 -0.52
C THR A 622 41.66 17.45 -1.13
N ASN A 623 41.89 16.41 -0.34
CA ASN A 623 41.82 15.02 -0.81
C ASN A 623 40.38 14.50 -0.98
N LEU A 624 39.36 15.07 -0.34
CA LEU A 624 37.97 14.65 -0.56
C LEU A 624 37.43 15.10 -1.94
N CYS A 625 37.94 16.22 -2.46
CA CYS A 625 37.57 16.73 -3.79
C CYS A 625 38.32 16.02 -4.92
N PHE A 626 39.56 15.55 -4.69
CA PHE A 626 40.29 14.73 -5.66
C PHE A 626 39.98 13.23 -5.58
N ALA A 627 39.60 12.68 -4.42
CA ALA A 627 39.23 11.26 -4.29
C ALA A 627 37.92 10.88 -5.00
N LYS A 628 37.04 11.84 -5.30
CA LYS A 628 35.85 11.59 -6.13
C LYS A 628 36.15 11.55 -7.63
N VAL A 629 37.24 12.19 -8.08
CA VAL A 629 37.64 12.21 -9.49
C VAL A 629 38.59 11.04 -9.80
N ASP A 630 39.45 10.64 -8.86
CA ASP A 630 40.33 9.45 -9.00
C ASP A 630 39.66 8.11 -8.68
N ALA A 631 38.40 8.09 -8.22
CA ALA A 631 37.64 6.84 -8.13
C ALA A 631 37.40 6.19 -9.51
N HIS A 632 37.55 6.95 -10.60
CA HIS A 632 37.55 6.42 -11.98
C HIS A 632 38.94 5.98 -12.48
N TYR A 633 40.00 6.25 -11.71
CA TYR A 633 41.39 5.89 -11.99
C TYR A 633 41.95 5.05 -10.84
N ARG A 634 41.55 3.78 -10.73
CA ARG A 634 42.14 2.85 -9.75
C ARG A 634 42.93 1.70 -10.40
N PRO A 635 44.14 1.38 -9.90
CA PRO A 635 45.16 0.54 -10.56
C PRO A 635 44.84 -0.97 -10.67
N LEU A 636 43.66 -1.42 -10.23
CA LEU A 636 43.36 -2.84 -10.04
C LEU A 636 42.50 -3.47 -11.16
N SER A 637 42.13 -2.72 -12.21
CA SER A 637 41.36 -3.28 -13.33
C SER A 637 42.25 -3.58 -14.54
N ALA A 638 41.95 -4.66 -15.26
CA ALA A 638 42.67 -5.05 -16.48
C ALA A 638 42.74 -3.92 -17.53
N ARG A 639 41.79 -2.98 -17.50
CA ARG A 639 41.73 -1.82 -18.40
C ARG A 639 42.74 -0.71 -18.06
N ASN A 640 43.11 -0.56 -16.79
CA ASN A 640 44.15 0.38 -16.36
C ASN A 640 45.55 -0.23 -16.44
N TRP A 641 45.66 -1.56 -16.36
CA TRP A 641 46.91 -2.29 -16.59
C TRP A 641 47.52 -1.99 -17.98
N THR A 642 46.71 -2.01 -19.05
CA THR A 642 47.20 -1.69 -20.39
C THR A 642 47.87 -0.31 -20.44
N ASN A 643 47.30 0.68 -19.76
CA ASN A 643 47.86 2.03 -19.72
C ASN A 643 49.13 2.11 -18.86
N ARG A 644 49.20 1.38 -17.75
CA ARG A 644 50.38 1.34 -16.87
C ARG A 644 51.56 0.62 -17.52
N VAL A 645 51.32 -0.53 -18.17
CA VAL A 645 52.37 -1.24 -18.96
C VAL A 645 52.89 -0.39 -20.10
N LEU A 646 52.02 0.36 -20.79
CA LEU A 646 52.45 1.31 -21.83
C LEU A 646 53.32 2.43 -21.26
N MET A 647 52.99 2.93 -20.06
CA MET A 647 53.75 4.00 -19.38
C MET A 647 55.04 3.52 -18.69
N GLU A 648 55.09 2.29 -18.18
CA GLU A 648 56.24 1.69 -17.49
C GLU A 648 57.07 0.76 -18.40
N SER A 649 56.79 0.75 -19.71
CA SER A 649 57.43 -0.12 -20.71
C SER A 649 58.96 -0.02 -20.76
N HIS A 650 59.55 1.05 -20.22
CA HIS A 650 61.00 1.23 -20.10
C HIS A 650 61.68 0.40 -19.00
N ASN A 651 60.92 -0.24 -18.09
CA ASN A 651 61.46 -1.01 -16.95
C ASN A 651 61.17 -2.52 -17.00
N ILE A 652 60.55 -3.03 -18.07
CA ILE A 652 60.28 -4.47 -18.22
C ILE A 652 61.56 -5.16 -18.73
N ASN A 653 62.20 -5.97 -17.89
CA ASN A 653 63.39 -6.71 -18.29
C ASN A 653 63.06 -7.82 -19.32
N GLU A 654 64.07 -8.26 -20.07
CA GLU A 654 63.92 -9.26 -21.15
C GLU A 654 63.31 -10.59 -20.65
N SER A 655 63.58 -10.97 -19.39
CA SER A 655 63.04 -12.18 -18.79
C SER A 655 61.53 -12.09 -18.59
N THR A 656 61.04 -10.99 -18.02
CA THR A 656 59.61 -10.70 -17.84
C THR A 656 58.89 -10.66 -19.20
N LEU A 657 59.51 -10.05 -20.22
CA LEU A 657 58.93 -10.01 -21.56
C LEU A 657 58.78 -11.41 -22.18
N LYS A 658 59.77 -12.29 -22.01
CA LYS A 658 59.70 -13.69 -22.48
C LYS A 658 58.57 -14.47 -21.82
N GLU A 659 58.38 -14.31 -20.51
CA GLU A 659 57.27 -14.95 -19.78
C GLU A 659 55.90 -14.44 -20.24
N ILE A 660 55.75 -13.12 -20.48
CA ILE A 660 54.50 -12.54 -21.02
C ILE A 660 54.19 -13.08 -22.43
N LEU A 661 55.20 -13.15 -23.31
CA LEU A 661 55.02 -13.67 -24.66
C LEU A 661 54.60 -15.15 -24.65
N LYS A 662 55.26 -15.97 -23.84
CA LYS A 662 54.91 -17.39 -23.66
C LYS A 662 53.48 -17.58 -23.17
N LEU A 663 53.05 -16.77 -22.21
CA LEU A 663 51.68 -16.78 -21.70
C LEU A 663 50.68 -16.33 -22.78
N THR A 664 51.02 -15.31 -23.56
CA THR A 664 50.17 -14.82 -24.66
C THR A 664 50.00 -15.87 -25.74
N GLU A 665 51.08 -16.56 -26.13
CA GLU A 665 51.03 -17.68 -27.08
C GLU A 665 50.14 -18.81 -26.56
N LYS A 666 50.26 -19.16 -25.27
CA LYS A 666 49.40 -20.15 -24.62
C LYS A 666 47.93 -19.72 -24.67
N ILE A 667 47.62 -18.46 -24.38
CA ILE A 667 46.26 -17.91 -24.46
C ILE A 667 45.71 -18.02 -25.89
N LEU A 668 46.47 -17.60 -26.89
CA LEU A 668 46.07 -17.66 -28.29
C LEU A 668 45.80 -19.09 -28.74
N LYS A 669 46.69 -20.03 -28.37
CA LYS A 669 46.54 -21.46 -28.68
C LYS A 669 45.27 -22.03 -28.05
N THR A 670 45.07 -21.78 -26.75
CA THR A 670 43.91 -22.29 -26.00
C THR A 670 42.60 -21.69 -26.53
N CYS A 671 42.58 -20.39 -26.84
CA CYS A 671 41.42 -19.73 -27.46
C CYS A 671 41.06 -20.36 -28.81
N LYS A 672 42.07 -20.69 -29.63
CA LYS A 672 41.88 -21.37 -30.91
C LYS A 672 41.33 -22.79 -30.73
N GLU A 673 41.84 -23.55 -29.77
CA GLU A 673 41.37 -24.90 -29.43
C GLU A 673 39.89 -24.92 -29.01
N HIS A 674 39.46 -23.89 -28.27
CA HIS A 674 38.07 -23.74 -27.80
C HIS A 674 37.19 -22.87 -28.70
N ASN A 675 37.61 -22.57 -29.94
CA ASN A 675 36.89 -21.75 -30.91
C ASN A 675 36.35 -20.42 -30.33
N THR A 676 37.14 -19.77 -29.49
CA THR A 676 36.78 -18.52 -28.80
C THR A 676 37.68 -17.40 -29.31
N SER A 677 37.10 -16.27 -29.71
CA SER A 677 37.92 -15.13 -30.15
C SER A 677 38.67 -14.53 -28.97
N LEU A 678 39.88 -13.99 -29.21
CA LEU A 678 40.65 -13.30 -28.16
C LEU A 678 39.83 -12.16 -27.53
N LYS A 679 39.05 -11.43 -28.34
CA LYS A 679 38.15 -10.37 -27.88
C LYS A 679 37.12 -10.89 -26.87
N GLU A 680 36.53 -12.05 -27.12
CA GLU A 680 35.56 -12.67 -26.23
C GLU A 680 36.23 -13.17 -24.95
N PHE A 681 37.40 -13.81 -25.06
CA PHE A 681 38.21 -14.21 -23.92
C PHE A 681 38.55 -13.01 -23.04
N SER A 682 39.15 -11.95 -23.60
CA SER A 682 39.49 -10.73 -22.87
C SER A 682 38.29 -10.10 -22.18
N LYS A 683 37.11 -10.11 -22.82
CA LYS A 683 35.87 -9.63 -22.20
C LYS A 683 35.50 -10.47 -20.98
N LYS A 684 35.52 -11.80 -21.09
CA LYS A 684 35.20 -12.71 -19.98
C LYS A 684 36.20 -12.58 -18.83
N ILE A 685 37.48 -12.37 -19.12
CA ILE A 685 38.50 -12.08 -18.09
C ILE A 685 38.23 -10.74 -17.41
N ALA A 686 37.93 -9.68 -18.17
CA ALA A 686 37.60 -8.37 -17.59
C ALA A 686 36.33 -8.39 -16.72
N ASP A 687 35.37 -9.23 -17.09
CA ASP A 687 34.14 -9.49 -16.33
C ASP A 687 34.41 -10.24 -15.00
N MET A 688 35.61 -10.83 -14.82
CA MET A 688 36.03 -11.59 -13.63
C MET A 688 37.33 -11.08 -12.98
N ASP A 689 37.84 -9.92 -13.37
CA ASP A 689 39.18 -9.43 -12.98
C ASP A 689 39.41 -9.33 -11.46
N LEU A 690 38.55 -8.65 -10.70
CA LEU A 690 38.68 -8.58 -9.24
C LEU A 690 38.39 -9.93 -8.61
N TYR A 691 37.45 -10.69 -9.17
CA TYR A 691 37.17 -12.05 -8.70
C TYR A 691 38.42 -12.94 -8.76
N LEU A 692 39.12 -12.96 -9.90
CA LEU A 692 40.37 -13.69 -10.11
C LEU A 692 41.46 -13.21 -9.14
N LEU A 693 41.56 -11.90 -8.93
CA LEU A 693 42.53 -11.32 -8.01
C LEU A 693 42.24 -11.72 -6.55
N TYR A 694 41.00 -11.60 -6.09
CA TYR A 694 40.62 -12.03 -4.74
C TYR A 694 40.73 -13.55 -4.56
N TYR A 695 40.41 -14.33 -5.59
CA TYR A 695 40.59 -15.78 -5.58
C TYR A 695 42.07 -16.13 -5.38
N TYR A 696 42.96 -15.54 -6.19
CA TYR A 696 44.40 -15.75 -6.09
C TYR A 696 44.95 -15.37 -4.71
N ASN A 697 44.55 -14.24 -4.13
CA ASN A 697 45.14 -13.77 -2.87
C ASN A 697 44.55 -14.45 -1.61
N LEU A 698 43.30 -14.96 -1.65
CA LEU A 698 42.62 -15.44 -0.44
C LEU A 698 42.50 -16.97 -0.35
N LEU A 699 42.61 -17.67 -1.47
CA LEU A 699 42.39 -19.12 -1.58
C LEU A 699 43.58 -19.91 -2.10
N LEU A 700 44.48 -19.29 -2.87
CA LEU A 700 45.78 -19.85 -3.23
C LEU A 700 46.86 -19.26 -2.31
#